data_AF-A0A1V9FR12-F1
#
_entry.id   AF-A0A1V9FR12-F1
#
_cell.length_a   1.000
_cell.length_b   1.000
_cell.length_c   1.000
_cell.angle_alpha   90.00
_cell.angle_beta   90.00
_cell.angle_gamma   90.00
#
_symmetry.space_group_name_H-M   'P 1'
#
loop_
_entity.id
_entity.type
_entity.pdbx_description
1 polymer ?
#
loop_
_entity_poly.entity_id
_entity_poly.type
_entity_poly.pdbx_seq_one_letter_code
_entity_poly.pdbx_strand_id
1 'polypeptide(L)'
;MKKMLFSLLALFTVYLGAYAQDLYVSPSGSASNSGTSITAPTTLANALATVAAGGTIYMRGGTYNLTSTVVITESNSGTASATKKLFAYGSEVPVISFAGMAISSSNRGIVLDGSYWHVRGLIIESAGDNGLLLSGDNNTIERCIFRRNADSGLQLSRYNTSYNSISQWPSNNLILNCEAHDNKDPDNEDADGFAAKLTSGNGNVFRNCVSHHNIDDGWDLYTKSDTGPIGAVTLEHCIAHSNGRLTDGSTSGNGDKNGFKLGGEDISVNHIVRRCVAFNNGKHGFTYNRNLGTIEMTNNTGYNNAERNFNFDGGTSVFKNNLSYLSGSNDRIIGTATAPNSFQGAAGGFTVNAADFVSLSPGANAAPTAGGFLNLASGSDLINAGVTSTGISYNGSAPDLGAIESGSTSTNYSLTTNVSPSGGGTVSRSPNATTYASGTVVTITASPASGYTFTGWSGDVTGTSTSVTVTMTANRTVTANFTNGTGTSYTLTTTVSPAAGGSITRSPNASSYTAGTVVTLTATPASGYSFTGWSGGASGTNATTTVTMNANTSVTASFTTSGGGGTTLRIDDKSGTGIGYCSANGSRQNSYTGADGGYYINLSNSSGQGITWAVSAGAAGTYNLRWRYSNAGSQSATTARVLVNGVQVNASVAFPKTATWSTWTTTAQIPVTLVAGANKIRLETTVSSEFAMIDWIEISGTNPTEASCSAATGSRMATETPVTQVDMLHSAPQVLPNPTTGVSTLRFGVSGWEKVMVNLYSADGRLIRTIANKVFSPGNYTLPVDYAGLQKGIYFITINNGGRRTVLQNMFVR
;
A
#
# COMPACT_ATOMS: atom_id res chain seq x y z
N MET A 1 4.70 60.19 51.39
CA MET A 1 5.30 60.90 50.23
C MET A 1 5.71 59.83 49.23
N LYS A 2 4.84 59.49 48.28
CA LYS A 2 4.79 60.02 46.89
C LYS A 2 6.09 59.77 46.10
N LYS A 3 5.93 58.91 45.08
CA LYS A 3 6.64 58.85 43.80
C LYS A 3 8.06 58.26 43.78
N MET A 4 8.16 57.03 43.26
CA MET A 4 8.79 56.79 41.94
C MET A 4 8.51 55.35 41.50
N LEU A 5 7.41 55.22 40.77
CA LEU A 5 7.11 54.11 39.87
C LEU A 5 7.30 54.70 38.47
N PHE A 6 8.14 54.10 37.62
CA PHE A 6 8.00 53.96 36.15
C PHE A 6 9.36 53.66 35.49
N SER A 7 9.33 52.67 34.59
CA SER A 7 10.27 52.42 33.49
C SER A 7 11.44 51.46 33.74
N LEU A 8 11.15 50.15 33.74
CA LEU A 8 12.00 49.16 33.07
C LEU A 8 11.20 47.88 32.79
N LEU A 9 10.29 47.93 31.81
CA LEU A 9 9.67 46.74 31.22
C LEU A 9 9.86 46.82 29.70
N ALA A 10 11.07 46.53 29.24
CA ALA A 10 11.40 46.40 27.83
C ALA A 10 12.11 45.06 27.59
N LEU A 11 11.43 44.24 26.79
CA LEU A 11 11.94 43.10 26.01
C LEU A 11 12.73 42.02 26.77
N PHE A 12 12.00 41.09 27.37
CA PHE A 12 12.29 39.67 27.16
C PHE A 12 11.18 39.09 26.29
N THR A 13 11.22 39.38 24.99
CA THR A 13 10.57 38.53 24.00
C THR A 13 11.34 37.21 24.04
N VAL A 14 10.85 36.27 24.85
CA VAL A 14 11.26 34.87 24.74
C VAL A 14 10.86 34.46 23.34
N TYR A 15 11.84 34.42 22.44
CA TYR A 15 11.71 33.79 21.13
C TYR A 15 11.53 32.30 21.42
N LEU A 16 10.29 31.89 21.70
CA LEU A 16 9.87 30.51 21.54
C LEU A 16 10.06 30.22 20.06
N GLY A 17 11.24 29.71 19.69
CA GLY A 17 11.49 29.21 18.35
C GLY A 17 10.35 28.27 18.01
N ALA A 18 9.54 28.64 17.02
CA ALA A 18 8.48 27.78 16.53
C ALA A 18 9.15 26.47 16.09
N TYR A 19 8.93 25.40 16.85
CA TYR A 19 9.38 24.08 16.46
C TYR A 19 8.82 23.78 15.07
N ALA A 20 9.67 23.22 14.19
CA ALA A 20 9.26 22.76 12.87
C ALA A 20 8.00 21.88 13.02
N GLN A 21 6.89 22.35 12.46
CA GLN A 21 5.59 21.71 12.63
C GLN A 21 5.41 20.62 11.58
N ASP A 22 5.02 19.43 12.04
CA ASP A 22 4.55 18.36 11.15
C ASP A 22 3.05 18.53 10.89
N LEU A 23 2.68 18.58 9.61
CA LEU A 23 1.31 18.65 9.13
C LEU A 23 0.96 17.39 8.36
N TYR A 24 -0.22 16.85 8.59
CA TYR A 24 -0.74 15.64 7.96
C TYR A 24 -1.87 16.00 7.01
N VAL A 25 -1.76 15.51 5.78
CA VAL A 25 -2.70 15.78 4.68
C VAL A 25 -3.22 14.45 4.15
N SER A 26 -4.52 14.35 3.84
CA SER A 26 -5.11 13.13 3.25
C SER A 26 -6.12 13.47 2.16
N PRO A 27 -6.46 12.55 1.24
CA PRO A 27 -7.50 12.78 0.22
C PRO A 27 -8.85 13.19 0.80
N SER A 28 -9.20 12.72 1.99
CA SER A 28 -10.42 13.05 2.73
C SER A 28 -10.19 14.06 3.86
N GLY A 29 -9.07 14.80 3.83
CA GLY A 29 -8.73 15.79 4.85
C GLY A 29 -9.67 17.00 4.81
N SER A 30 -9.90 17.64 5.96
CA SER A 30 -10.74 18.83 6.06
C SER A 30 -9.91 20.07 6.33
N ALA A 31 -10.17 21.17 5.62
CA ALA A 31 -9.51 22.46 5.86
C ALA A 31 -9.82 23.03 7.25
N SER A 32 -10.90 22.57 7.90
CA SER A 32 -11.20 22.90 9.31
C SER A 32 -10.25 22.28 10.31
N ASN A 33 -9.49 21.24 9.91
CA ASN A 33 -8.51 20.60 10.76
C ASN A 33 -7.18 21.37 10.66
N SER A 34 -6.50 21.55 11.78
CA SER A 34 -5.15 22.14 11.83
C SER A 34 -4.09 21.32 11.09
N GLY A 35 -4.37 20.03 10.85
CA GLY A 35 -3.41 19.10 10.25
C GLY A 35 -2.30 18.64 11.19
N THR A 36 -2.28 19.07 12.46
CA THR A 36 -1.21 18.72 13.42
C THR A 36 -1.34 17.31 14.00
N SER A 37 -2.33 16.53 13.57
CA SER A 37 -2.54 15.14 13.97
C SER A 37 -2.90 14.29 12.76
N ILE A 38 -2.32 13.09 12.68
CA ILE A 38 -2.64 12.12 11.64
C ILE A 38 -4.09 11.63 11.66
N THR A 39 -4.77 11.72 12.81
CA THR A 39 -6.19 11.33 12.97
C THR A 39 -7.15 12.44 12.54
N ALA A 40 -6.66 13.66 12.35
CA ALA A 40 -7.43 14.81 11.87
C ALA A 40 -6.62 15.53 10.75
N PRO A 41 -6.39 14.86 9.61
CA PRO A 41 -5.60 15.43 8.53
C PRO A 41 -6.32 16.63 7.91
N THR A 42 -5.53 17.58 7.41
CA THR A 42 -6.02 18.77 6.69
C THR A 42 -5.94 18.58 5.17
N THR A 43 -6.33 19.58 4.40
CA THR A 43 -6.18 19.60 2.94
C THR A 43 -4.76 20.05 2.54
N LEU A 44 -4.30 19.67 1.34
CA LEU A 44 -2.99 20.12 0.83
C LEU A 44 -2.91 21.65 0.78
N ALA A 45 -3.97 22.31 0.31
CA ALA A 45 -4.04 23.76 0.25
C ALA A 45 -3.86 24.42 1.63
N ASN A 46 -4.56 23.92 2.66
CA ASN A 46 -4.44 24.46 4.00
C ASN A 46 -3.05 24.20 4.62
N ALA A 47 -2.47 23.02 4.38
CA ALA A 47 -1.11 22.71 4.84
C ALA A 47 -0.05 23.61 4.19
N LEU A 48 -0.13 23.85 2.88
CA LEU A 48 0.78 24.75 2.17
C LEU A 48 0.64 26.20 2.66
N ALA A 49 -0.57 26.63 3.02
CA ALA A 49 -0.82 27.97 3.56
C ALA A 49 -0.29 28.17 4.99
N THR A 50 -0.08 27.08 5.75
CA THR A 50 0.21 27.16 7.19
C THR A 50 1.60 26.63 7.58
N VAL A 51 2.28 25.89 6.71
CA VAL A 51 3.59 25.32 7.00
C VAL A 51 4.66 26.39 7.22
N ALA A 52 5.32 26.34 8.37
CA ALA A 52 6.46 27.20 8.70
C ALA A 52 7.77 26.70 8.05
N ALA A 53 8.80 27.55 7.97
CA ALA A 53 10.13 27.13 7.53
C ALA A 53 10.64 25.94 8.39
N GLY A 54 11.28 24.97 7.77
CA GLY A 54 11.73 23.72 8.42
C GLY A 54 10.63 22.67 8.62
N GLY A 55 9.35 23.05 8.52
CA GLY A 55 8.20 22.17 8.71
C GLY A 55 8.07 21.09 7.64
N THR A 56 7.29 20.05 7.97
CA THR A 56 7.06 18.90 7.08
C THR A 56 5.57 18.71 6.84
N ILE A 57 5.16 18.62 5.59
CA ILE A 57 3.83 18.16 5.19
C ILE A 57 3.95 16.68 4.82
N TYR A 58 3.33 15.82 5.61
CA TYR A 58 3.17 14.39 5.34
C TYR A 58 1.86 14.11 4.58
N MET A 59 1.99 13.66 3.35
CA MET A 59 0.89 13.25 2.48
C MET A 59 0.57 11.77 2.68
N ARG A 60 -0.65 11.49 3.15
CA ARG A 60 -1.19 10.13 3.24
C ARG A 60 -1.46 9.57 1.84
N GLY A 61 -1.43 8.25 1.73
CA GLY A 61 -1.69 7.54 0.48
C GLY A 61 -3.11 7.72 -0.03
N GLY A 62 -3.25 7.53 -1.33
CA GLY A 62 -4.50 7.70 -2.07
C GLY A 62 -4.46 8.88 -3.04
N THR A 63 -5.56 9.06 -3.76
CA THR A 63 -5.63 10.03 -4.87
C THR A 63 -6.23 11.36 -4.40
N TYR A 64 -5.44 12.42 -4.51
CA TYR A 64 -5.85 13.81 -4.36
C TYR A 64 -6.32 14.33 -5.71
N ASN A 65 -7.64 14.39 -5.89
CA ASN A 65 -8.26 14.87 -7.13
C ASN A 65 -8.31 16.41 -7.09
N LEU A 66 -7.43 17.05 -7.85
CA LEU A 66 -7.35 18.50 -7.98
C LEU A 66 -7.79 18.92 -9.39
N THR A 67 -8.39 20.10 -9.50
CA THR A 67 -8.88 20.65 -10.77
C THR A 67 -8.22 21.99 -11.11
N SER A 68 -7.26 22.43 -10.31
CA SER A 68 -6.58 23.72 -10.42
C SER A 68 -5.11 23.58 -10.02
N THR A 69 -4.25 24.42 -10.61
CA THR A 69 -2.82 24.45 -10.33
C THR A 69 -2.55 24.69 -8.85
N VAL A 70 -1.62 23.93 -8.28
CA VAL A 70 -1.09 24.16 -6.93
C VAL A 70 0.14 25.07 -7.05
N VAL A 71 0.02 26.31 -6.59
CA VAL A 71 1.14 27.26 -6.60
C VAL A 71 1.77 27.34 -5.22
N ILE A 72 3.04 26.96 -5.12
CA ILE A 72 3.92 27.21 -3.98
C ILE A 72 4.74 28.45 -4.33
N THR A 73 4.27 29.62 -3.88
CA THR A 73 4.82 30.93 -4.26
C THR A 73 6.25 31.15 -3.75
N GLU A 74 6.99 32.08 -4.37
CA GLU A 74 8.30 32.55 -3.88
C GLU A 74 8.29 32.93 -2.39
N SER A 75 7.23 33.61 -1.94
CA SER A 75 7.04 34.00 -0.54
C SER A 75 6.89 32.81 0.42
N ASN A 76 6.60 31.62 -0.10
CA ASN A 76 6.48 30.38 0.64
C ASN A 76 7.78 29.57 0.59
N SER A 77 8.92 30.21 0.78
CA SER A 77 10.24 29.56 0.77
C SER A 77 10.64 29.00 2.15
N GLY A 78 11.47 27.97 2.15
CA GLY A 78 12.30 27.60 3.31
C GLY A 78 13.57 28.44 3.39
N THR A 79 14.56 27.96 4.14
CA THR A 79 15.93 28.50 4.13
C THR A 79 16.93 27.36 4.05
N ALA A 80 18.21 27.68 3.80
CA ALA A 80 19.29 26.69 3.79
C ALA A 80 19.39 25.86 5.10
N SER A 81 19.01 26.44 6.24
CA SER A 81 19.00 25.76 7.54
C SER A 81 17.61 25.23 7.94
N ALA A 82 16.56 25.58 7.20
CA ALA A 82 15.17 25.25 7.51
C ALA A 82 14.36 24.96 6.22
N THR A 83 14.81 23.97 5.46
CA THR A 83 14.13 23.47 4.27
C THR A 83 12.72 22.97 4.61
N LYS A 84 11.71 23.43 3.86
CA LYS A 84 10.34 22.93 3.96
C LYS A 84 10.21 21.60 3.23
N LYS A 85 9.37 20.70 3.73
CA LYS A 85 9.28 19.33 3.20
C LYS A 85 7.84 18.98 2.79
N LEU A 86 7.67 18.33 1.65
CA LEU A 86 6.40 17.75 1.19
C LEU A 86 6.63 16.28 0.84
N PHE A 87 6.33 15.40 1.79
CA PHE A 87 6.72 13.99 1.74
C PHE A 87 5.52 13.06 1.75
N ALA A 88 5.62 11.94 1.04
CA ALA A 88 4.78 10.78 1.33
C ALA A 88 4.94 10.32 2.79
N TYR A 89 3.84 9.89 3.40
CA TYR A 89 3.82 9.39 4.76
C TYR A 89 4.24 7.92 4.81
N GLY A 90 5.41 7.63 5.39
CA GLY A 90 5.93 6.27 5.51
C GLY A 90 6.14 5.61 4.15
N SER A 91 5.50 4.45 3.92
CA SER A 91 5.50 3.72 2.64
C SER A 91 4.22 3.93 1.83
N GLU A 92 3.35 4.85 2.25
CA GLU A 92 2.12 5.16 1.53
C GLU A 92 2.42 5.85 0.19
N VAL A 93 1.53 5.68 -0.80
CA VAL A 93 1.69 6.24 -2.16
C VAL A 93 0.65 7.33 -2.40
N PRO A 94 0.98 8.61 -2.18
CA PRO A 94 0.12 9.72 -2.53
C PRO A 94 0.16 9.99 -4.05
N VAL A 95 -1.02 10.12 -4.66
CA VAL A 95 -1.18 10.48 -6.07
C VAL A 95 -1.89 11.82 -6.16
N ILE A 96 -1.20 12.85 -6.63
CA ILE A 96 -1.81 14.14 -6.96
C ILE A 96 -2.26 14.05 -8.41
N SER A 97 -3.57 13.88 -8.61
CA SER A 97 -4.18 13.71 -9.92
C SER A 97 -4.92 14.98 -10.32
N PHE A 98 -4.59 15.48 -11.50
CA PHE A 98 -5.24 16.63 -12.12
C PHE A 98 -6.22 16.21 -13.22
N ALA A 99 -6.70 14.97 -13.24
CA ALA A 99 -7.56 14.45 -14.31
C ALA A 99 -8.86 15.24 -14.58
N GLY A 100 -9.30 16.10 -13.65
CA GLY A 100 -10.41 17.03 -13.84
C GLY A 100 -10.03 18.43 -14.35
N MET A 101 -8.74 18.66 -14.62
CA MET A 101 -8.20 19.92 -15.14
C MET A 101 -8.26 19.93 -16.67
N ALA A 102 -8.68 21.04 -17.26
CA ALA A 102 -8.69 21.20 -18.72
C ALA A 102 -7.26 21.36 -19.27
N ILE A 103 -7.01 20.94 -20.51
CA ILE A 103 -5.73 21.15 -21.19
C ILE A 103 -5.59 22.62 -21.60
N SER A 104 -4.50 23.27 -21.17
CA SER A 104 -4.16 24.67 -21.46
C SER A 104 -2.75 24.95 -20.95
N SER A 105 -1.95 25.77 -21.64
CA SER A 105 -0.59 26.17 -21.23
C SER A 105 -0.49 26.99 -19.92
N SER A 106 -1.63 27.28 -19.29
CA SER A 106 -1.71 27.85 -17.94
C SER A 106 -1.95 26.79 -16.86
N ASN A 107 -2.37 25.58 -17.23
CA ASN A 107 -2.95 24.57 -16.35
C ASN A 107 -1.90 23.54 -15.94
N ARG A 108 -0.81 24.05 -15.36
CA ARG A 108 0.27 23.24 -14.77
C ARG A 108 -0.26 22.51 -13.55
N GLY A 109 0.28 21.34 -13.25
CA GLY A 109 -0.09 20.60 -12.04
C GLY A 109 0.35 21.34 -10.77
N ILE A 110 1.66 21.33 -10.51
CA ILE A 110 2.28 22.07 -9.42
C ILE A 110 3.23 23.11 -10.00
N VAL A 111 3.18 24.33 -9.48
CA VAL A 111 4.21 25.35 -9.69
C VAL A 111 4.96 25.52 -8.38
N LEU A 112 6.23 25.09 -8.33
CA LEU A 112 7.13 25.29 -7.20
C LEU A 112 8.04 26.48 -7.48
N ASP A 113 7.53 27.68 -7.16
CA ASP A 113 8.23 28.96 -7.29
C ASP A 113 9.03 29.30 -6.02
N GLY A 114 8.63 28.71 -4.88
CA GLY A 114 9.38 28.79 -3.63
C GLY A 114 10.73 28.08 -3.67
N SER A 115 11.68 28.57 -2.88
CA SER A 115 13.03 28.04 -2.72
C SER A 115 13.18 27.21 -1.44
N TYR A 116 14.19 26.34 -1.38
CA TYR A 116 14.48 25.47 -0.23
C TYR A 116 13.31 24.56 0.18
N TRP A 117 12.72 23.89 -0.80
CA TRP A 117 11.77 22.80 -0.63
C TRP A 117 12.41 21.45 -0.90
N HIS A 118 11.97 20.44 -0.16
CA HIS A 118 12.25 19.03 -0.45
C HIS A 118 10.93 18.29 -0.68
N VAL A 119 10.67 17.91 -1.91
CA VAL A 119 9.48 17.15 -2.32
C VAL A 119 9.89 15.70 -2.50
N ARG A 120 9.18 14.75 -1.88
CA ARG A 120 9.57 13.34 -1.93
C ARG A 120 8.42 12.34 -1.99
N GLY A 121 8.55 11.37 -2.90
CA GLY A 121 7.70 10.18 -2.92
C GLY A 121 6.30 10.40 -3.47
N LEU A 122 6.10 11.42 -4.30
CA LEU A 122 4.79 11.77 -4.84
C LEU A 122 4.63 11.27 -6.29
N ILE A 123 3.43 10.84 -6.64
CA ILE A 123 3.03 10.71 -8.04
C ILE A 123 2.25 11.96 -8.43
N ILE A 124 2.65 12.63 -9.51
CA ILE A 124 1.98 13.81 -10.07
C ILE A 124 1.54 13.46 -11.49
N GLU A 125 0.23 13.51 -11.74
CA GLU A 125 -0.32 13.02 -12.99
C GLU A 125 -1.50 13.83 -13.54
N SER A 126 -1.68 13.72 -14.85
CA SER A 126 -2.84 14.25 -15.58
C SER A 126 -3.04 15.74 -15.46
N ALA A 127 -1.97 16.53 -15.30
CA ALA A 127 -2.02 17.97 -15.45
C ALA A 127 -2.43 18.37 -16.87
N GLY A 128 -3.10 19.52 -17.01
CA GLY A 128 -3.50 20.09 -18.30
C GLY A 128 -2.36 20.75 -19.09
N ASP A 129 -1.15 20.69 -18.54
CA ASP A 129 0.14 21.19 -19.03
C ASP A 129 1.22 20.36 -18.30
N ASN A 130 2.39 20.91 -17.99
CA ASN A 130 3.43 20.19 -17.27
C ASN A 130 2.95 19.67 -15.90
N GLY A 131 3.44 18.51 -15.48
CA GLY A 131 3.14 17.95 -14.17
C GLY A 131 3.66 18.82 -13.02
N LEU A 132 4.95 19.16 -13.06
CA LEU A 132 5.59 20.09 -12.14
C LEU A 132 6.41 21.13 -12.93
N LEU A 133 6.10 22.41 -12.73
CA LEU A 133 6.99 23.50 -13.08
C LEU A 133 7.83 23.87 -11.86
N LEU A 134 9.14 23.60 -11.92
CA LEU A 134 10.13 23.94 -10.91
C LEU A 134 10.78 25.29 -11.26
N SER A 135 10.45 26.31 -10.48
CA SER A 135 10.82 27.72 -10.76
C SER A 135 11.62 28.40 -9.66
N GLY A 136 11.63 27.85 -8.44
CA GLY A 136 12.47 28.32 -7.35
C GLY A 136 13.88 27.73 -7.33
N ASP A 137 14.67 28.16 -6.35
CA ASP A 137 16.07 27.78 -6.17
C ASP A 137 16.29 26.79 -5.02
N ASN A 138 17.40 26.05 -5.09
CA ASN A 138 17.88 25.20 -3.98
C ASN A 138 16.83 24.17 -3.51
N ASN A 139 15.99 23.69 -4.42
CA ASN A 139 14.99 22.66 -4.13
C ASN A 139 15.54 21.27 -4.40
N THR A 140 14.98 20.27 -3.72
CA THR A 140 15.23 18.85 -3.97
C THR A 140 13.93 18.16 -4.33
N ILE A 141 13.89 17.53 -5.50
CA ILE A 141 12.78 16.69 -5.96
C ILE A 141 13.27 15.26 -5.95
N GLU A 142 12.73 14.42 -5.06
CA GLU A 142 13.29 13.10 -4.78
C GLU A 142 12.24 12.00 -4.94
N ARG A 143 12.54 10.93 -5.69
CA ARG A 143 11.64 9.75 -5.78
C ARG A 143 10.20 10.11 -6.18
N CYS A 144 10.04 11.11 -7.04
CA CYS A 144 8.75 11.51 -7.58
C CYS A 144 8.53 10.88 -8.95
N ILE A 145 7.26 10.62 -9.29
CA ILE A 145 6.85 10.10 -10.60
C ILE A 145 5.98 11.14 -11.29
N PHE A 146 6.32 11.53 -12.51
CA PHE A 146 5.58 12.46 -13.33
C PHE A 146 5.01 11.73 -14.54
N ARG A 147 3.69 11.57 -14.62
CA ARG A 147 3.10 10.76 -15.69
C ARG A 147 1.80 11.25 -16.25
N ARG A 148 1.55 10.95 -17.53
CA ARG A 148 0.26 11.21 -18.18
C ARG A 148 -0.16 12.68 -18.10
N ASN A 149 0.79 13.60 -18.03
CA ASN A 149 0.54 15.03 -18.08
C ASN A 149 0.40 15.48 -19.54
N ALA A 150 -0.35 16.56 -19.77
CA ALA A 150 -0.63 17.07 -21.11
C ALA A 150 0.47 17.99 -21.67
N ASP A 151 1.65 17.95 -21.06
CA ASP A 151 2.94 18.50 -21.49
C ASP A 151 4.01 17.74 -20.66
N SER A 152 5.24 18.22 -20.62
CA SER A 152 6.39 17.61 -19.97
C SER A 152 6.14 17.20 -18.52
N GLY A 153 6.68 16.06 -18.10
CA GLY A 153 6.51 15.56 -16.73
C GLY A 153 6.95 16.57 -15.67
N LEU A 154 8.21 16.99 -15.75
CA LEU A 154 8.76 18.09 -14.95
C LEU A 154 9.48 19.07 -15.89
N GLN A 155 9.06 20.34 -15.84
CA GLN A 155 9.78 21.44 -16.48
C GLN A 155 10.51 22.29 -15.43
N LEU A 156 11.77 22.63 -15.68
CA LEU A 156 12.58 23.54 -14.88
C LEU A 156 12.78 24.82 -15.68
N SER A 157 12.04 25.86 -15.33
CA SER A 157 12.03 27.17 -15.99
C SER A 157 11.45 28.23 -15.06
N ARG A 158 11.69 29.52 -15.32
CA ARG A 158 11.07 30.59 -14.55
C ARG A 158 9.55 30.55 -14.66
N TYR A 159 8.85 30.83 -13.56
CA TYR A 159 7.42 31.12 -13.58
C TYR A 159 7.16 32.62 -13.67
N ASN A 160 7.94 33.43 -12.93
CA ASN A 160 7.87 34.88 -12.99
C ASN A 160 8.41 35.43 -14.32
N THR A 161 7.50 35.83 -15.21
CA THR A 161 7.83 36.33 -16.55
C THR A 161 8.55 37.68 -16.56
N SER A 162 8.65 38.37 -15.42
CA SER A 162 9.44 39.60 -15.29
C SER A 162 10.95 39.31 -15.16
N TYR A 163 11.35 38.07 -14.86
CA TYR A 163 12.75 37.68 -14.68
C TYR A 163 13.47 37.47 -16.01
N ASN A 164 14.21 38.48 -16.46
CA ASN A 164 14.84 38.52 -17.78
C ASN A 164 16.36 38.26 -17.75
N SER A 165 16.90 37.83 -16.61
CA SER A 165 18.32 37.50 -16.46
C SER A 165 18.53 36.13 -15.82
N ILE A 166 19.58 35.43 -16.25
CA ILE A 166 19.92 34.07 -15.78
C ILE A 166 20.11 33.96 -14.26
N SER A 167 20.52 35.04 -13.58
CA SER A 167 20.66 35.08 -12.12
C SER A 167 19.32 35.03 -11.37
N GLN A 168 18.20 35.24 -12.08
CA GLN A 168 16.85 35.17 -11.53
C GLN A 168 16.12 33.89 -11.94
N TRP A 169 16.79 32.99 -12.66
CA TRP A 169 16.20 31.74 -13.12
C TRP A 169 16.50 30.62 -12.13
N PRO A 170 15.59 29.62 -12.00
CA PRO A 170 15.73 28.52 -11.06
C PRO A 170 17.10 27.86 -11.11
N SER A 171 17.81 27.90 -9.99
CA SER A 171 19.19 27.46 -9.86
C SER A 171 19.40 26.52 -8.68
N ASN A 172 20.48 25.72 -8.75
CA ASN A 172 20.93 24.83 -7.69
C ASN A 172 19.89 23.79 -7.23
N ASN A 173 19.02 23.36 -8.13
CA ASN A 173 18.03 22.32 -7.83
C ASN A 173 18.60 20.93 -8.05
N LEU A 174 18.20 19.97 -7.20
CA LEU A 174 18.54 18.56 -7.33
C LEU A 174 17.29 17.73 -7.62
N ILE A 175 17.25 17.10 -8.79
CA ILE A 175 16.24 16.11 -9.16
C ILE A 175 16.89 14.73 -9.03
N LEU A 176 16.40 13.92 -8.10
CA LEU A 176 17.07 12.72 -7.62
C LEU A 176 16.12 11.52 -7.63
N ASN A 177 16.54 10.42 -8.28
CA ASN A 177 15.78 9.16 -8.31
C ASN A 177 14.33 9.33 -8.79
N CYS A 178 14.06 10.28 -9.69
CA CYS A 178 12.71 10.53 -10.20
C CYS A 178 12.45 9.75 -11.50
N GLU A 179 11.17 9.52 -11.79
CA GLU A 179 10.70 8.85 -13.00
C GLU A 179 9.74 9.76 -13.76
N ALA A 180 9.84 9.85 -15.08
CA ALA A 180 8.89 10.56 -15.92
C ALA A 180 8.48 9.72 -17.13
N HIS A 181 7.17 9.51 -17.29
CA HIS A 181 6.68 8.63 -18.34
C HIS A 181 5.25 8.89 -18.81
N ASP A 182 4.94 8.46 -20.03
CA ASP A 182 3.63 8.61 -20.66
C ASP A 182 3.11 10.07 -20.69
N ASN A 183 4.00 11.06 -20.66
CA ASN A 183 3.60 12.46 -20.83
C ASN A 183 3.35 12.74 -22.31
N LYS A 184 2.27 13.48 -22.60
CA LYS A 184 1.76 13.69 -23.95
C LYS A 184 0.93 14.95 -24.08
N ASP A 185 1.42 15.90 -24.85
CA ASP A 185 0.73 17.09 -25.32
C ASP A 185 -0.22 16.79 -26.50
N PRO A 186 -1.21 17.65 -26.76
CA PRO A 186 -2.18 17.46 -27.85
C PRO A 186 -1.59 17.38 -29.25
N ASP A 187 -0.51 18.12 -29.52
CA ASP A 187 0.15 18.22 -30.81
C ASP A 187 1.26 17.18 -31.01
N ASN A 188 1.60 16.44 -29.95
CA ASN A 188 2.49 15.28 -29.96
C ASN A 188 3.96 15.63 -30.25
N GLU A 189 4.40 16.79 -29.78
CA GLU A 189 5.70 17.39 -30.12
C GLU A 189 6.45 17.89 -28.89
N ASP A 190 5.78 18.33 -27.83
CA ASP A 190 6.41 19.14 -26.77
C ASP A 190 6.58 18.40 -25.42
N ALA A 191 5.87 17.30 -25.19
CA ALA A 191 5.83 16.65 -23.88
C ALA A 191 7.00 15.69 -23.65
N ASP A 192 8.01 16.22 -22.97
CA ASP A 192 9.18 15.49 -22.52
C ASP A 192 8.93 14.72 -21.22
N GLY A 193 9.88 13.86 -20.84
CA GLY A 193 9.94 13.42 -19.45
C GLY A 193 10.41 14.54 -18.53
N PHE A 194 11.59 15.09 -18.82
CA PHE A 194 12.22 16.17 -18.06
C PHE A 194 12.70 17.30 -18.97
N ALA A 195 12.29 18.53 -18.69
CA ALA A 195 12.57 19.69 -19.52
C ALA A 195 13.29 20.78 -18.71
N ALA A 196 14.61 20.82 -18.71
CA ALA A 196 15.38 21.93 -18.10
C ALA A 196 15.78 22.92 -19.17
N LYS A 197 14.78 23.68 -19.66
CA LYS A 197 14.84 24.45 -20.91
C LYS A 197 14.45 25.92 -20.72
N LEU A 198 14.66 26.71 -21.77
CA LEU A 198 14.29 28.12 -21.93
C LEU A 198 14.96 29.09 -20.95
N THR A 199 14.56 29.03 -19.68
CA THR A 199 14.95 29.96 -18.61
C THR A 199 15.32 29.19 -17.35
N SER A 200 16.22 28.21 -17.53
CA SER A 200 16.84 27.45 -16.45
C SER A 200 18.14 28.12 -16.02
N GLY A 201 18.30 28.33 -14.72
CA GLY A 201 19.51 28.90 -14.14
C GLY A 201 20.66 27.89 -14.00
N ASN A 202 21.65 28.24 -13.18
CA ASN A 202 22.89 27.46 -13.04
C ASN A 202 22.79 26.38 -11.96
N GLY A 203 23.63 25.34 -12.06
CA GLY A 203 23.83 24.39 -10.96
C GLY A 203 22.72 23.35 -10.77
N ASN A 204 21.80 23.24 -11.74
CA ASN A 204 20.74 22.24 -11.70
C ASN A 204 21.30 20.85 -12.06
N VAL A 205 20.90 19.84 -11.29
CA VAL A 205 21.41 18.47 -11.43
C VAL A 205 20.26 17.48 -11.49
N PHE A 206 20.30 16.60 -12.49
CA PHE A 206 19.50 15.37 -12.52
C PHE A 206 20.41 14.19 -12.21
N ARG A 207 20.03 13.38 -11.22
CA ARG A 207 20.80 12.21 -10.78
C ARG A 207 19.93 10.98 -10.63
N ASN A 208 20.36 9.86 -11.18
CA ASN A 208 19.66 8.57 -11.08
C ASN A 208 18.19 8.62 -11.54
N CYS A 209 17.86 9.52 -12.46
CA CYS A 209 16.49 9.67 -12.93
C CYS A 209 16.24 8.79 -14.16
N VAL A 210 14.99 8.36 -14.35
CA VAL A 210 14.57 7.55 -15.49
C VAL A 210 13.49 8.28 -16.26
N SER A 211 13.68 8.44 -17.56
CA SER A 211 12.68 9.00 -18.45
C SER A 211 12.35 8.00 -19.54
N HIS A 212 11.08 7.63 -19.65
CA HIS A 212 10.68 6.67 -20.67
C HIS A 212 9.29 6.85 -21.20
N HIS A 213 9.08 6.42 -22.44
CA HIS A 213 7.78 6.42 -23.06
C HIS A 213 7.05 7.78 -23.01
N ASN A 214 7.80 8.88 -23.05
CA ASN A 214 7.23 10.21 -23.27
C ASN A 214 7.02 10.41 -24.78
N ILE A 215 6.10 11.29 -25.14
CA ILE A 215 5.69 11.42 -26.53
C ILE A 215 6.77 12.09 -27.40
N ASP A 216 7.55 13.01 -26.83
CA ASP A 216 8.70 13.63 -27.48
C ASP A 216 10.02 13.06 -26.89
N ASP A 217 10.77 13.84 -26.10
CA ASP A 217 12.08 13.41 -25.62
C ASP A 217 12.07 12.83 -24.21
N GLY A 218 13.14 12.11 -23.89
CA GLY A 218 13.45 11.77 -22.51
C GLY A 218 13.83 13.00 -21.69
N TRP A 219 14.80 13.76 -22.20
CA TRP A 219 15.26 15.05 -21.69
C TRP A 219 15.31 16.08 -22.81
N ASP A 220 14.82 17.28 -22.52
CA ASP A 220 14.97 18.46 -23.36
C ASP A 220 15.64 19.62 -22.60
N LEU A 221 16.81 20.03 -23.10
CA LEU A 221 17.58 21.18 -22.61
C LEU A 221 17.50 22.37 -23.58
N TYR A 222 16.41 22.49 -24.33
CA TYR A 222 16.23 23.50 -25.37
C TYR A 222 16.56 24.91 -24.89
N THR A 223 17.32 25.61 -25.71
CA THR A 223 17.63 27.03 -25.57
C THR A 223 17.12 27.79 -26.78
N LYS A 224 16.67 29.03 -26.57
CA LYS A 224 16.19 29.87 -27.67
C LYS A 224 16.81 31.25 -27.68
N SER A 225 16.92 31.82 -28.87
CA SER A 225 17.57 33.10 -29.16
C SER A 225 16.94 34.24 -28.37
N ASP A 226 15.62 34.21 -28.16
CA ASP A 226 14.89 35.22 -27.38
C ASP A 226 15.38 35.35 -25.94
N THR A 227 15.76 34.24 -25.29
CA THR A 227 16.17 34.22 -23.89
C THR A 227 17.68 34.04 -23.73
N GLY A 228 18.36 33.53 -24.75
CA GLY A 228 19.78 33.23 -24.72
C GLY A 228 20.10 31.89 -24.03
N PRO A 229 21.36 31.68 -23.62
CA PRO A 229 21.80 30.41 -23.02
C PRO A 229 21.17 30.20 -21.64
N ILE A 230 20.75 28.96 -21.38
CA ILE A 230 20.45 28.49 -20.02
C ILE A 230 21.75 28.19 -19.26
N GLY A 231 21.63 28.03 -17.94
CA GLY A 231 22.74 27.53 -17.14
C GLY A 231 23.09 26.08 -17.50
N ALA A 232 24.36 25.72 -17.32
CA ALA A 232 24.79 24.35 -17.52
C ALA A 232 24.03 23.39 -16.59
N VAL A 233 23.55 22.29 -17.18
CA VAL A 233 22.82 21.22 -16.50
C VAL A 233 23.74 20.01 -16.40
N THR A 234 23.78 19.38 -15.22
CA THR A 234 24.52 18.15 -14.98
C THR A 234 23.56 16.97 -14.95
N LEU A 235 23.79 15.99 -15.82
CA LEU A 235 23.07 14.71 -15.90
C LEU A 235 24.02 13.59 -15.44
N GLU A 236 23.67 12.90 -14.36
CA GLU A 236 24.48 11.83 -13.78
C GLU A 236 23.65 10.56 -13.61
N HIS A 237 24.12 9.43 -14.14
CA HIS A 237 23.45 8.13 -13.96
C HIS A 237 21.98 8.12 -14.39
N CYS A 238 21.60 8.97 -15.34
CA CYS A 238 20.23 9.06 -15.82
C CYS A 238 20.01 8.07 -16.97
N ILE A 239 18.77 7.59 -17.11
CA ILE A 239 18.40 6.61 -18.14
C ILE A 239 17.25 7.17 -18.98
N ALA A 240 17.45 7.28 -20.29
CA ALA A 240 16.41 7.66 -21.24
C ALA A 240 16.08 6.49 -22.16
N HIS A 241 14.83 6.01 -22.17
CA HIS A 241 14.49 4.91 -23.06
C HIS A 241 13.08 4.93 -23.62
N SER A 242 12.92 4.39 -24.83
CA SER A 242 11.59 4.22 -25.43
C SER A 242 10.79 5.52 -25.58
N ASN A 243 11.44 6.68 -25.52
CA ASN A 243 10.77 7.97 -25.80
C ASN A 243 10.43 8.09 -27.29
N GLY A 244 9.38 8.83 -27.60
CA GLY A 244 8.71 8.83 -28.92
C GLY A 244 7.59 7.79 -29.07
N ARG A 245 7.26 7.06 -28.01
CA ARG A 245 6.19 6.06 -27.96
C ARG A 245 5.66 5.92 -26.54
N LEU A 246 4.35 5.94 -26.33
CA LEU A 246 3.74 5.68 -25.03
C LEU A 246 3.74 4.18 -24.68
N THR A 247 3.54 3.86 -23.40
CA THR A 247 3.48 2.47 -22.91
C THR A 247 2.29 1.68 -23.45
N ASP A 248 1.20 2.34 -23.85
CA ASP A 248 0.07 1.72 -24.57
C ASP A 248 0.40 1.36 -26.03
N GLY A 249 1.60 1.72 -26.47
CA GLY A 249 2.14 1.46 -27.78
C GLY A 249 1.82 2.54 -28.80
N SER A 250 1.03 3.55 -28.47
CA SER A 250 0.76 4.69 -29.33
C SER A 250 2.02 5.51 -29.56
N THR A 251 2.17 6.02 -30.78
CA THR A 251 3.29 6.87 -31.17
C THR A 251 2.75 8.21 -31.62
N SER A 252 3.49 9.26 -31.32
CA SER A 252 3.34 10.55 -31.98
C SER A 252 3.87 10.51 -33.40
N GLY A 253 3.24 11.29 -34.27
CA GLY A 253 3.80 11.68 -35.54
C GLY A 253 5.09 12.49 -35.35
N ASN A 254 4.99 13.81 -35.35
CA ASN A 254 6.10 14.72 -35.67
C ASN A 254 7.22 14.85 -34.63
N GLY A 255 7.02 14.37 -33.39
CA GLY A 255 8.00 14.53 -32.31
C GLY A 255 9.43 14.16 -32.70
N ASP A 256 10.37 14.73 -31.96
CA ASP A 256 11.80 14.59 -32.09
C ASP A 256 12.33 13.26 -31.51
N LYS A 257 11.74 12.74 -30.43
CA LYS A 257 11.88 11.33 -29.97
C LYS A 257 13.28 10.94 -29.49
N ASN A 258 14.04 11.87 -28.96
CA ASN A 258 15.39 11.63 -28.48
C ASN A 258 15.41 11.09 -27.04
N GLY A 259 16.51 10.44 -26.66
CA GLY A 259 16.79 10.15 -25.25
C GLY A 259 17.18 11.42 -24.50
N PHE A 260 18.25 12.07 -24.95
CA PHE A 260 18.78 13.30 -24.38
C PHE A 260 18.99 14.36 -25.48
N LYS A 261 18.12 15.37 -25.52
CA LYS A 261 18.23 16.58 -26.35
C LYS A 261 18.96 17.67 -25.56
N LEU A 262 20.21 17.94 -25.94
CA LEU A 262 21.17 18.70 -25.12
C LEU A 262 21.38 20.15 -25.56
N GLY A 263 20.38 20.78 -26.18
CA GLY A 263 20.60 22.07 -26.84
C GLY A 263 19.44 22.68 -27.61
N GLY A 264 19.70 23.85 -28.20
CA GLY A 264 18.85 24.48 -29.21
C GLY A 264 19.50 25.71 -29.89
N GLU A 265 19.11 25.98 -31.13
CA GLU A 265 19.35 27.24 -31.86
C GLU A 265 20.81 27.72 -32.05
N ASP A 266 21.79 26.83 -32.20
CA ASP A 266 23.23 27.18 -32.33
C ASP A 266 23.80 27.91 -31.09
N ILE A 267 23.12 27.81 -29.94
CA ILE A 267 23.53 28.47 -28.70
C ILE A 267 24.47 27.55 -27.91
N SER A 268 25.63 28.07 -27.54
CA SER A 268 26.63 27.32 -26.77
C SER A 268 26.28 27.25 -25.29
N VAL A 269 26.06 26.04 -24.78
CA VAL A 269 25.95 25.75 -23.34
C VAL A 269 26.77 24.51 -23.00
N ASN A 270 27.61 24.60 -21.97
CA ASN A 270 28.54 23.53 -21.61
C ASN A 270 27.90 22.57 -20.59
N HIS A 271 26.92 21.77 -21.02
CA HIS A 271 26.31 20.75 -20.17
C HIS A 271 27.30 19.65 -19.78
N ILE A 272 26.97 18.89 -18.73
CA ILE A 272 27.79 17.78 -18.23
C ILE A 272 26.94 16.51 -18.24
N VAL A 273 27.35 15.48 -18.97
CA VAL A 273 26.62 14.22 -19.12
C VAL A 273 27.53 13.05 -18.78
N ARG A 274 27.24 12.40 -17.65
CA ARG A 274 28.08 11.35 -17.06
C ARG A 274 27.28 10.09 -16.74
N ARG A 275 27.80 8.93 -17.10
CA ARG A 275 27.21 7.63 -16.73
C ARG A 275 25.74 7.49 -17.12
N CYS A 276 25.31 8.20 -18.15
CA CYS A 276 23.94 8.14 -18.63
C CYS A 276 23.76 7.02 -19.66
N VAL A 277 22.57 6.43 -19.70
CA VAL A 277 22.20 5.36 -20.63
C VAL A 277 21.05 5.81 -21.50
N ALA A 278 21.17 5.69 -22.82
CA ALA A 278 20.10 5.98 -23.77
C ALA A 278 19.81 4.74 -24.62
N PHE A 279 18.59 4.20 -24.59
CA PHE A 279 18.28 3.03 -25.42
C PHE A 279 16.86 2.96 -25.96
N ASN A 280 16.68 2.32 -27.12
CA ASN A 280 15.36 2.12 -27.75
C ASN A 280 14.54 3.40 -27.94
N ASN A 281 15.15 4.59 -27.95
CA ASN A 281 14.43 5.83 -28.23
C ASN A 281 14.07 5.92 -29.71
N GLY A 282 12.98 6.63 -30.02
CA GLY A 282 12.39 6.71 -31.36
C GLY A 282 13.24 7.44 -32.40
N LYS A 283 14.31 8.13 -31.99
CA LYS A 283 15.32 8.74 -32.87
C LYS A 283 16.74 8.60 -32.32
N HIS A 284 17.28 9.63 -31.67
CA HIS A 284 18.65 9.61 -31.14
C HIS A 284 18.71 9.18 -29.68
N GLY A 285 19.81 8.55 -29.27
CA GLY A 285 20.14 8.35 -27.86
C GLY A 285 20.53 9.67 -27.21
N PHE A 286 21.65 10.25 -27.68
CA PHE A 286 22.14 11.57 -27.28
C PHE A 286 22.25 12.46 -28.52
N THR A 287 21.69 13.67 -28.48
CA THR A 287 21.83 14.65 -29.54
C THR A 287 22.29 16.00 -28.99
N TYR A 288 23.25 16.63 -29.68
CA TYR A 288 23.68 17.98 -29.36
C TYR A 288 22.58 19.02 -29.59
N ASN A 289 21.60 18.69 -30.43
CA ASN A 289 20.50 19.56 -30.86
C ASN A 289 20.92 21.02 -31.13
N ARG A 290 21.96 21.21 -31.95
CA ARG A 290 22.51 22.54 -32.27
C ARG A 290 23.09 23.30 -31.07
N ASN A 291 23.54 22.63 -30.02
CA ASN A 291 24.38 23.27 -29.01
C ASN A 291 25.84 23.27 -29.46
N LEU A 292 26.39 24.45 -29.73
CA LEU A 292 27.78 24.59 -30.20
C LEU A 292 28.82 24.61 -29.07
N GLY A 293 28.38 24.43 -27.83
CA GLY A 293 29.22 24.45 -26.65
C GLY A 293 30.12 23.23 -26.50
N THR A 294 30.94 23.29 -25.46
CA THR A 294 31.83 22.21 -25.02
C THR A 294 31.07 21.33 -24.04
N ILE A 295 30.08 20.57 -24.53
CA ILE A 295 29.37 19.58 -23.70
C ILE A 295 30.37 18.50 -23.27
N GLU A 296 30.41 18.18 -21.97
CA GLU A 296 31.16 17.05 -21.47
C GLU A 296 30.34 15.77 -21.64
N MET A 297 30.84 14.83 -22.45
CA MET A 297 30.25 13.51 -22.67
C MET A 297 31.22 12.44 -22.14
N THR A 298 31.04 12.02 -20.88
CA THR A 298 31.96 11.09 -20.21
C THR A 298 31.25 9.82 -19.76
N ASN A 299 31.76 8.64 -20.15
CA ASN A 299 31.26 7.35 -19.70
C ASN A 299 29.75 7.17 -19.96
N ASN A 300 29.21 7.49 -21.14
CA ASN A 300 27.80 7.26 -21.45
C ASN A 300 27.61 6.02 -22.32
N THR A 301 26.44 5.37 -22.26
CA THR A 301 26.11 4.23 -23.12
C THR A 301 24.88 4.53 -23.97
N GLY A 302 25.04 4.50 -25.30
CA GLY A 302 23.93 4.45 -26.26
C GLY A 302 23.73 3.03 -26.78
N TYR A 303 22.49 2.54 -26.79
CA TYR A 303 22.16 1.20 -27.27
C TYR A 303 20.86 1.16 -28.07
N ASN A 304 20.89 0.65 -29.30
CA ASN A 304 19.67 0.35 -30.08
C ASN A 304 18.67 1.53 -30.19
N ASN A 305 19.17 2.76 -30.34
CA ASN A 305 18.31 3.91 -30.67
C ASN A 305 18.02 3.93 -32.17
N ALA A 306 16.81 4.34 -32.54
CA ALA A 306 16.27 4.10 -33.88
C ALA A 306 17.11 4.71 -35.03
N GLU A 307 17.69 5.90 -34.83
CA GLU A 307 18.57 6.51 -35.81
C GLU A 307 20.03 6.50 -35.35
N ARG A 308 20.40 7.17 -34.25
CA ARG A 308 21.80 7.21 -33.79
C ARG A 308 21.90 7.07 -32.29
N ASN A 309 22.93 6.41 -31.79
CA ASN A 309 23.23 6.45 -30.36
C ASN A 309 23.79 7.83 -29.97
N PHE A 310 24.65 8.42 -30.81
CA PHE A 310 25.22 9.75 -30.63
C PHE A 310 25.09 10.58 -31.92
N ASN A 311 24.42 11.73 -31.84
CA ASN A 311 24.26 12.68 -32.95
C ASN A 311 24.80 14.08 -32.59
N PHE A 312 26.03 14.36 -32.97
CA PHE A 312 26.72 15.64 -32.74
C PHE A 312 27.23 16.18 -34.08
N ASP A 313 26.50 17.14 -34.63
CA ASP A 313 26.73 17.75 -35.96
C ASP A 313 27.44 19.10 -35.93
N GLY A 314 27.88 19.55 -34.76
CA GLY A 314 28.59 20.80 -34.59
C GLY A 314 29.08 20.99 -33.16
N GLY A 315 29.75 22.13 -32.94
CA GLY A 315 30.23 22.53 -31.62
C GLY A 315 31.58 21.96 -31.23
N THR A 316 31.89 22.09 -29.94
CA THR A 316 33.20 21.76 -29.36
C THR A 316 33.12 20.71 -28.25
N SER A 317 32.08 19.87 -28.28
CA SER A 317 31.84 18.82 -27.27
C SER A 317 33.06 17.90 -27.08
N VAL A 318 33.27 17.41 -25.86
CA VAL A 318 34.41 16.56 -25.50
C VAL A 318 33.91 15.18 -25.10
N PHE A 319 34.46 14.15 -25.75
CA PHE A 319 34.01 12.76 -25.59
C PHE A 319 35.10 11.90 -24.97
N LYS A 320 34.76 11.22 -23.87
CA LYS A 320 35.65 10.27 -23.17
C LYS A 320 34.86 9.05 -22.72
N ASN A 321 35.42 7.87 -22.96
CA ASN A 321 34.95 6.57 -22.48
C ASN A 321 33.50 6.24 -22.86
N ASN A 322 32.94 6.79 -23.95
CA ASN A 322 31.55 6.51 -24.32
C ASN A 322 31.41 5.18 -25.07
N LEU A 323 30.32 4.46 -24.80
CA LEU A 323 29.97 3.18 -25.39
C LEU A 323 28.74 3.33 -26.31
N SER A 324 28.85 2.84 -27.54
CA SER A 324 27.79 2.79 -28.54
C SER A 324 27.70 1.38 -29.09
N TYR A 325 26.50 0.80 -29.06
CA TYR A 325 26.25 -0.52 -29.63
C TYR A 325 24.87 -0.60 -30.30
N LEU A 326 24.78 -1.32 -31.42
CA LEU A 326 23.56 -1.45 -32.24
C LEU A 326 22.89 -0.11 -32.60
N SER A 327 23.66 0.91 -32.97
CA SER A 327 23.07 2.16 -33.48
C SER A 327 22.32 1.91 -34.79
N GLY A 328 21.13 2.52 -34.99
CA GLY A 328 20.35 2.36 -36.23
C GLY A 328 21.03 2.91 -37.49
N SER A 329 21.99 3.82 -37.31
CA SER A 329 22.86 4.43 -38.32
C SER A 329 24.18 4.81 -37.66
N ASN A 330 25.20 5.12 -38.47
CA ASN A 330 26.50 5.55 -37.95
C ASN A 330 26.36 6.78 -37.04
N ASP A 331 26.98 6.71 -35.87
CA ASP A 331 27.11 7.85 -34.95
C ASP A 331 27.83 9.01 -35.63
N ARG A 332 27.47 10.23 -35.23
CA ARG A 332 28.07 11.47 -35.74
C ARG A 332 28.72 12.20 -34.59
N ILE A 333 30.02 12.43 -34.71
CA ILE A 333 30.86 12.95 -33.63
C ILE A 333 31.67 14.14 -34.17
N ILE A 334 31.14 15.36 -34.00
CA ILE A 334 31.89 16.60 -34.17
C ILE A 334 32.25 17.15 -32.78
N GLY A 335 33.53 17.44 -32.58
CA GLY A 335 34.10 17.83 -31.29
C GLY A 335 35.46 17.17 -31.05
N THR A 336 35.89 17.11 -29.79
CA THR A 336 37.14 16.48 -29.37
C THR A 336 36.89 15.06 -28.85
N ALA A 337 37.27 14.06 -29.64
CA ALA A 337 37.18 12.65 -29.27
C ALA A 337 38.54 11.94 -29.38
N THR A 338 39.59 12.54 -28.81
CA THR A 338 40.96 11.97 -28.80
C THR A 338 41.18 10.94 -27.69
N ALA A 339 40.33 10.92 -26.66
CA ALA A 339 40.30 9.87 -25.65
C ALA A 339 39.57 8.61 -26.18
N PRO A 340 39.72 7.45 -25.52
CA PRO A 340 39.01 6.22 -25.88
C PRO A 340 37.50 6.42 -25.95
N ASN A 341 36.88 6.02 -27.05
CA ASN A 341 35.44 5.89 -27.19
C ASN A 341 35.16 4.73 -28.14
N SER A 342 34.13 3.95 -27.86
CA SER A 342 33.75 2.79 -28.69
C SER A 342 33.49 3.12 -30.17
N PHE A 343 33.01 4.31 -30.50
CA PHE A 343 32.75 4.74 -31.88
C PHE A 343 34.04 4.96 -32.71
N GLN A 344 35.22 4.89 -32.10
CA GLN A 344 36.50 4.77 -32.81
C GLN A 344 36.73 3.34 -33.34
N GLY A 345 35.96 2.36 -32.87
CA GLY A 345 36.02 0.96 -33.28
C GLY A 345 37.43 0.37 -33.16
N ALA A 346 37.78 -0.49 -34.11
CA ALA A 346 39.08 -1.16 -34.14
C ALA A 346 40.27 -0.18 -34.20
N ALA A 347 40.08 1.02 -34.76
CA ALA A 347 41.12 2.05 -34.78
C ALA A 347 41.39 2.64 -33.38
N GLY A 348 40.40 2.60 -32.48
CA GLY A 348 40.54 2.91 -31.06
C GLY A 348 41.02 1.72 -30.22
N GLY A 349 41.16 0.53 -30.81
CA GLY A 349 41.56 -0.70 -30.11
C GLY A 349 40.41 -1.51 -29.52
N PHE A 350 39.15 -1.25 -29.92
CA PHE A 350 37.96 -1.90 -29.35
C PHE A 350 37.12 -2.57 -30.44
N THR A 351 36.49 -3.71 -30.14
CA THR A 351 35.44 -4.29 -31.01
C THR A 351 34.19 -4.62 -30.21
N VAL A 352 33.27 -3.66 -30.13
CA VAL A 352 32.01 -3.84 -29.38
C VAL A 352 31.11 -4.86 -30.09
N ASN A 353 30.78 -5.93 -29.39
CA ASN A 353 29.92 -7.00 -29.87
C ASN A 353 29.01 -7.55 -28.74
N ALA A 354 28.13 -8.48 -29.08
CA ALA A 354 27.15 -9.00 -28.11
C ALA A 354 27.80 -9.72 -26.92
N ALA A 355 28.98 -10.32 -27.09
CA ALA A 355 29.67 -11.03 -26.02
C ALA A 355 30.29 -10.09 -24.98
N ASP A 356 30.40 -8.79 -25.28
CA ASP A 356 30.86 -7.79 -24.31
C ASP A 356 29.84 -7.53 -23.21
N PHE A 357 28.59 -7.99 -23.33
CA PHE A 357 27.51 -7.66 -22.40
C PHE A 357 27.00 -8.89 -21.66
N VAL A 358 26.69 -8.73 -20.37
CA VAL A 358 26.03 -9.76 -19.55
C VAL A 358 24.61 -10.01 -20.06
N SER A 359 23.87 -8.94 -20.38
CA SER A 359 22.54 -9.01 -20.97
C SER A 359 22.32 -7.84 -21.91
N LEU A 360 21.63 -8.12 -23.02
CA LEU A 360 21.11 -7.12 -23.97
C LEU A 360 19.58 -6.98 -23.90
N SER A 361 18.97 -7.64 -22.91
CA SER A 361 17.53 -7.52 -22.62
C SER A 361 17.31 -6.56 -21.45
N PRO A 362 16.59 -5.45 -21.65
CA PRO A 362 16.32 -4.49 -20.59
C PRO A 362 15.45 -5.09 -19.48
N GLY A 363 15.62 -4.56 -18.27
CA GLY A 363 14.77 -4.83 -17.11
C GLY A 363 13.41 -4.15 -17.18
N ALA A 364 12.72 -4.08 -16.04
CA ALA A 364 11.47 -3.33 -15.93
C ALA A 364 11.72 -1.82 -16.12
N ASN A 365 10.73 -1.07 -16.62
CA ASN A 365 10.87 0.35 -16.93
C ASN A 365 11.40 1.21 -15.76
N ALA A 366 10.97 0.95 -14.52
CA ALA A 366 11.45 1.67 -13.33
C ALA A 366 12.85 1.23 -12.85
N ALA A 367 13.41 0.15 -13.41
CA ALA A 367 14.75 -0.35 -13.14
C ALA A 367 15.40 -0.97 -14.41
N PRO A 368 15.68 -0.16 -15.44
CA PRO A 368 16.00 -0.67 -16.78
C PRO A 368 17.27 -1.51 -16.86
N THR A 369 18.23 -1.28 -15.97
CA THR A 369 19.51 -1.99 -15.91
C THR A 369 19.46 -3.27 -15.05
N ALA A 370 18.30 -3.59 -14.46
CA ALA A 370 18.12 -4.83 -13.70
C ALA A 370 18.41 -6.06 -14.55
N GLY A 371 18.91 -7.14 -13.92
CA GLY A 371 19.29 -8.36 -14.64
C GLY A 371 20.61 -8.26 -15.43
N GLY A 372 21.40 -7.20 -15.22
CA GLY A 372 22.70 -7.01 -15.86
C GLY A 372 22.61 -6.46 -17.29
N PHE A 373 21.51 -5.80 -17.64
CA PHE A 373 21.35 -5.17 -18.93
C PHE A 373 22.44 -4.09 -19.15
N LEU A 374 23.19 -4.22 -20.24
CA LEU A 374 24.35 -3.39 -20.62
C LEU A 374 25.53 -3.41 -19.64
N ASN A 375 25.53 -4.28 -18.63
CA ASN A 375 26.72 -4.54 -17.84
C ASN A 375 27.75 -5.26 -18.71
N LEU A 376 29.04 -4.91 -18.58
CA LEU A 376 30.09 -5.61 -19.31
C LEU A 376 30.29 -7.04 -18.77
N ALA A 377 30.39 -8.01 -19.68
CA ALA A 377 30.67 -9.40 -19.37
C ALA A 377 32.13 -9.60 -18.97
N SER A 378 32.38 -10.64 -18.17
CA SER A 378 33.75 -11.02 -17.81
C SER A 378 34.56 -11.35 -19.07
N GLY A 379 35.70 -10.68 -19.24
CA GLY A 379 36.59 -10.85 -20.39
C GLY A 379 36.34 -9.87 -21.54
N SER A 380 35.37 -8.94 -21.41
CA SER A 380 35.21 -7.85 -22.39
C SER A 380 36.48 -6.99 -22.45
N ASP A 381 36.88 -6.61 -23.66
CA ASP A 381 38.00 -5.70 -23.94
C ASP A 381 37.69 -4.23 -23.56
N LEU A 382 36.44 -3.94 -23.21
CA LEU A 382 35.95 -2.63 -22.78
C LEU A 382 36.21 -2.35 -21.29
N ILE A 383 36.66 -3.37 -20.54
CA ILE A 383 36.97 -3.29 -19.12
C ILE A 383 38.38 -2.71 -18.92
N ASN A 384 38.53 -1.73 -18.03
CA ASN A 384 39.76 -0.97 -17.78
C ASN A 384 40.36 -0.29 -19.02
N ALA A 385 39.54 -0.02 -20.03
CA ALA A 385 39.98 0.47 -21.34
C ALA A 385 39.87 1.99 -21.52
N GLY A 386 39.21 2.67 -20.59
CA GLY A 386 39.01 4.12 -20.61
C GLY A 386 40.18 4.92 -20.04
N VAL A 387 39.99 6.23 -19.97
CA VAL A 387 40.90 7.18 -19.32
C VAL A 387 40.25 7.84 -18.11
N THR A 388 41.04 8.19 -17.11
CA THR A 388 40.53 8.86 -15.91
C THR A 388 39.88 10.21 -16.25
N SER A 389 38.78 10.50 -15.56
CA SER A 389 38.05 11.76 -15.69
C SER A 389 37.54 12.21 -14.34
N THR A 390 37.56 13.52 -14.08
CA THR A 390 37.05 14.11 -12.85
C THR A 390 35.58 13.74 -12.63
N GLY A 391 35.25 13.26 -11.43
CA GLY A 391 33.88 12.86 -11.09
C GLY A 391 33.49 11.43 -11.55
N ILE A 392 34.41 10.68 -12.15
CA ILE A 392 34.20 9.27 -12.52
C ILE A 392 34.99 8.37 -11.56
N SER A 393 34.29 7.68 -10.67
CA SER A 393 34.84 6.56 -9.90
C SER A 393 34.90 5.30 -10.77
N TYR A 394 35.92 4.46 -10.59
CA TYR A 394 36.12 3.23 -11.35
C TYR A 394 36.78 2.14 -10.51
N ASN A 395 36.79 0.91 -11.02
CA ASN A 395 37.50 -0.21 -10.41
C ASN A 395 38.67 -0.65 -11.31
N GLY A 396 39.65 -1.37 -10.73
CA GLY A 396 40.80 -1.83 -11.50
C GLY A 396 41.78 -0.71 -11.84
N SER A 397 42.37 -0.77 -13.04
CA SER A 397 43.46 0.13 -13.46
C SER A 397 42.99 1.38 -14.19
N ALA A 398 41.79 1.40 -14.74
CA ALA A 398 41.19 2.56 -15.40
C ALA A 398 39.65 2.42 -15.48
N PRO A 399 38.89 3.48 -15.75
CA PRO A 399 37.46 3.36 -16.02
C PRO A 399 37.16 2.41 -17.17
N ASP A 400 36.06 1.67 -17.07
CA ASP A 400 35.51 0.95 -18.20
C ASP A 400 34.96 1.92 -19.26
N LEU A 401 34.82 1.44 -20.49
CA LEU A 401 34.00 2.15 -21.48
C LEU A 401 32.51 1.98 -21.16
N GLY A 402 31.76 3.07 -21.28
CA GLY A 402 30.32 3.11 -21.07
C GLY A 402 29.91 3.53 -19.66
N ALA A 403 28.60 3.50 -19.42
CA ALA A 403 27.95 4.02 -18.23
C ALA A 403 28.09 3.15 -16.99
N ILE A 404 28.16 1.83 -17.17
CA ILE A 404 28.11 0.86 -16.08
C ILE A 404 29.51 0.29 -15.86
N GLU A 405 30.08 0.59 -14.71
CA GLU A 405 31.40 0.09 -14.32
C GLU A 405 31.33 -1.41 -13.94
N SER A 406 32.05 -2.25 -14.68
CA SER A 406 32.32 -3.64 -14.34
C SER A 406 33.32 -3.73 -13.18
N GLY A 407 33.40 -4.91 -12.55
CA GLY A 407 34.27 -5.05 -11.38
C GLY A 407 33.88 -4.14 -10.22
N SER A 408 32.76 -3.41 -10.34
CA SER A 408 31.99 -2.96 -9.19
C SER A 408 31.60 -4.26 -8.50
N THR A 409 32.43 -4.68 -7.55
CA THR A 409 31.88 -5.08 -6.28
C THR A 409 30.93 -3.95 -5.98
N SER A 410 29.63 -4.19 -6.14
CA SER A 410 28.62 -3.49 -5.41
C SER A 410 29.24 -3.22 -4.04
N THR A 411 29.70 -1.99 -3.77
CA THR A 411 30.40 -1.72 -2.52
C THR A 411 29.32 -1.93 -1.50
N ASN A 412 29.37 -3.11 -0.91
CA ASN A 412 28.24 -3.72 -0.31
C ASN A 412 28.32 -3.24 1.12
N TYR A 413 27.64 -2.14 1.38
CA TYR A 413 27.71 -1.52 2.68
C TYR A 413 26.88 -2.34 3.66
N SER A 414 27.46 -2.62 4.81
CA SER A 414 26.73 -3.21 5.92
C SER A 414 25.86 -2.13 6.55
N LEU A 415 24.58 -2.43 6.77
CA LEU A 415 23.75 -1.68 7.70
C LEU A 415 23.72 -2.43 9.03
N THR A 416 24.35 -1.89 10.04
CA THR A 416 24.29 -2.37 11.42
C THR A 416 23.15 -1.65 12.13
N THR A 417 22.26 -2.40 12.75
CA THR A 417 21.12 -1.86 13.50
C THR A 417 21.23 -2.27 14.96
N ASN A 418 21.32 -1.30 15.87
CA ASN A 418 21.38 -1.52 17.31
C ASN A 418 20.05 -1.13 17.97
N VAL A 419 19.84 -1.64 19.18
CA VAL A 419 18.69 -1.34 20.04
C VAL A 419 19.24 -0.90 21.40
N SER A 420 18.80 0.26 21.89
CA SER A 420 19.22 0.81 23.19
C SER A 420 18.01 1.22 24.03
N PRO A 421 17.84 0.71 25.27
CA PRO A 421 18.61 -0.36 25.89
C PRO A 421 18.39 -1.70 25.17
N SER A 422 19.33 -2.65 25.33
CA SER A 422 19.18 -4.00 24.78
C SER A 422 17.87 -4.64 25.26
N GLY A 423 17.12 -5.24 24.34
CA GLY A 423 15.79 -5.79 24.61
C GLY A 423 14.64 -4.77 24.62
N GLY A 424 14.91 -3.47 24.44
CA GLY A 424 13.88 -2.42 24.39
C GLY A 424 13.00 -2.43 23.13
N GLY A 425 13.39 -3.20 22.11
CA GLY A 425 12.64 -3.32 20.86
C GLY A 425 13.41 -4.10 19.80
N THR A 426 12.96 -4.00 18.56
CA THR A 426 13.59 -4.61 17.38
C THR A 426 13.69 -3.58 16.26
N VAL A 427 14.57 -3.85 15.29
CA VAL A 427 14.69 -3.07 14.05
C VAL A 427 14.55 -4.01 12.86
N SER A 428 13.56 -3.79 12.01
CA SER A 428 13.41 -4.47 10.73
C SER A 428 13.97 -3.63 9.58
N ARG A 429 14.27 -4.28 8.44
CA ARG A 429 14.91 -3.69 7.26
C ARG A 429 14.11 -4.05 6.00
N SER A 430 13.98 -3.13 5.06
CA SER A 430 13.36 -3.36 3.75
C SER A 430 14.08 -2.57 2.65
N PRO A 431 14.72 -3.22 1.67
CA PRO A 431 14.91 -4.67 1.57
C PRO A 431 15.70 -5.22 2.78
N ASN A 432 15.46 -6.48 3.17
CA ASN A 432 16.25 -7.12 4.23
C ASN A 432 17.42 -7.87 3.60
N ALA A 433 18.63 -7.32 3.71
CA ALA A 433 19.86 -7.93 3.23
C ALA A 433 20.99 -7.79 4.25
N THR A 434 21.99 -8.67 4.14
CA THR A 434 23.24 -8.62 4.92
C THR A 434 24.12 -7.45 4.52
N THR A 435 24.12 -7.11 3.23
CA THR A 435 24.83 -5.98 2.66
C THR A 435 24.00 -5.37 1.53
N TYR A 436 24.25 -4.10 1.23
CA TYR A 436 23.48 -3.33 0.26
C TYR A 436 24.41 -2.67 -0.74
N ALA A 437 24.01 -2.67 -2.01
CA ALA A 437 24.76 -1.96 -3.03
C ALA A 437 24.86 -0.46 -2.71
N SER A 438 25.96 0.15 -3.10
CA SER A 438 26.10 1.61 -3.04
C SER A 438 24.90 2.29 -3.70
N GLY A 439 24.31 3.27 -3.01
CA GLY A 439 23.09 3.97 -3.42
C GLY A 439 21.78 3.27 -3.06
N THR A 440 21.80 2.02 -2.57
CA THR A 440 20.58 1.34 -2.12
C THR A 440 19.93 2.10 -0.98
N VAL A 441 18.64 2.34 -1.08
CA VAL A 441 17.85 2.97 0.00
C VAL A 441 17.17 1.87 0.81
N VAL A 442 17.53 1.76 2.08
CA VAL A 442 17.01 0.76 3.02
C VAL A 442 16.06 1.44 3.98
N THR A 443 14.80 1.03 4.01
CA THR A 443 13.88 1.47 5.06
C THR A 443 14.11 0.63 6.31
N ILE A 444 14.39 1.28 7.44
CA ILE A 444 14.45 0.64 8.75
C ILE A 444 13.25 1.04 9.58
N THR A 445 12.70 0.09 10.33
CA THR A 445 11.53 0.31 11.20
C THR A 445 11.80 -0.23 12.59
N ALA A 446 11.70 0.64 13.60
CA ALA A 446 11.79 0.30 15.01
C ALA A 446 10.44 -0.18 15.53
N SER A 447 10.43 -1.32 16.20
CA SER A 447 9.26 -1.86 16.88
C SER A 447 9.57 -2.00 18.38
N PRO A 448 9.00 -1.16 19.26
CA PRO A 448 9.23 -1.26 20.70
C PRO A 448 8.81 -2.62 21.26
N ALA A 449 9.60 -3.14 22.20
CA ALA A 449 9.19 -4.28 23.01
C ALA A 449 8.12 -3.84 24.02
N SER A 450 7.36 -4.80 24.55
CA SER A 450 6.36 -4.52 25.59
C SER A 450 6.98 -3.75 26.76
N GLY A 451 6.39 -2.61 27.13
CA GLY A 451 6.88 -1.74 28.21
C GLY A 451 7.89 -0.67 27.79
N TYR A 452 8.27 -0.62 26.51
CA TYR A 452 9.20 0.37 25.97
C TYR A 452 8.50 1.30 24.98
N THR A 453 8.97 2.55 24.90
CA THR A 453 8.55 3.52 23.89
C THR A 453 9.74 3.89 23.02
N PHE A 454 9.58 3.87 21.70
CA PHE A 454 10.61 4.36 20.79
C PHE A 454 10.76 5.88 20.95
N THR A 455 11.98 6.34 21.20
CA THR A 455 12.28 7.76 21.41
C THR A 455 13.00 8.41 20.24
N GLY A 456 13.65 7.62 19.39
CA GLY A 456 14.27 8.11 18.16
C GLY A 456 15.43 7.28 17.66
N TRP A 457 15.87 7.55 16.45
CA TRP A 457 17.08 7.01 15.85
C TRP A 457 18.30 7.87 16.23
N SER A 458 19.43 7.22 16.44
CA SER A 458 20.75 7.85 16.57
C SER A 458 21.82 7.08 15.79
N GLY A 459 23.00 7.68 15.62
CA GLY A 459 24.06 7.16 14.75
C GLY A 459 24.03 7.83 13.39
N ASP A 460 24.20 7.06 12.31
CA ASP A 460 24.29 7.60 10.95
C ASP A 460 22.97 8.10 10.36
N VAL A 461 21.86 7.87 11.07
CA VAL A 461 20.54 8.43 10.77
C VAL A 461 19.90 8.87 12.10
N THR A 462 19.23 10.02 12.07
CA THR A 462 18.49 10.58 13.20
C THR A 462 17.02 10.78 12.83
N GLY A 463 16.16 10.87 13.84
CA GLY A 463 14.73 11.15 13.66
C GLY A 463 13.86 10.47 14.70
N THR A 464 12.66 10.98 14.93
CA THR A 464 11.73 10.46 15.95
C THR A 464 10.64 9.55 15.38
N SER A 465 10.54 9.44 14.05
CA SER A 465 9.63 8.50 13.37
C SER A 465 10.09 7.05 13.59
N THR A 466 9.16 6.15 13.88
CA THR A 466 9.46 4.71 14.01
C THR A 466 9.97 4.08 12.71
N SER A 467 9.83 4.75 11.57
CA SER A 467 10.41 4.32 10.29
C SER A 467 11.23 5.44 9.65
N VAL A 468 12.43 5.10 9.16
CA VAL A 468 13.34 6.03 8.45
C VAL A 468 14.10 5.31 7.35
N THR A 469 14.56 6.02 6.33
CA THR A 469 15.36 5.46 5.24
C THR A 469 16.85 5.73 5.43
N VAL A 470 17.68 4.75 5.10
CA VAL A 470 19.13 4.81 5.09
C VAL A 470 19.61 4.61 3.65
N THR A 471 20.21 5.63 3.04
CA THR A 471 20.88 5.47 1.75
C THR A 471 22.29 4.94 1.98
N MET A 472 22.58 3.78 1.43
CA MET A 472 23.82 3.04 1.64
C MET A 472 24.91 3.60 0.74
N THR A 473 25.64 4.62 1.19
CA THR A 473 26.82 5.18 0.50
C THR A 473 28.14 4.93 1.23
N ALA A 474 28.06 4.30 2.41
CA ALA A 474 29.14 3.86 3.28
C ALA A 474 28.56 2.80 4.22
N ASN A 475 29.40 2.03 4.96
CA ASN A 475 28.91 1.20 6.07
C ASN A 475 28.19 2.11 7.06
N ARG A 476 26.97 1.73 7.47
CA ARG A 476 26.14 2.53 8.37
C ARG A 476 25.84 1.78 9.65
N THR A 477 25.84 2.49 10.77
CA THR A 477 25.38 2.02 12.07
C THR A 477 24.28 2.94 12.57
N VAL A 478 23.09 2.38 12.78
CA VAL A 478 21.92 3.10 13.28
C VAL A 478 21.40 2.43 14.54
N THR A 479 21.09 3.21 15.57
CA THR A 479 20.56 2.73 16.84
C THR A 479 19.11 3.19 17.00
N ALA A 480 18.19 2.24 17.20
CA ALA A 480 16.86 2.53 17.70
C ALA A 480 16.92 2.76 19.21
N ASN A 481 16.58 3.96 19.66
CA ASN A 481 16.53 4.30 21.07
C ASN A 481 15.12 4.11 21.58
N PHE A 482 15.02 3.47 22.74
CA PHE A 482 13.80 3.24 23.47
C PHE A 482 13.98 3.72 24.90
N THR A 483 12.90 4.19 25.51
CA THR A 483 12.87 4.43 26.95
C THR A 483 11.99 3.38 27.61
N ASN A 484 12.50 2.84 28.71
CA ASN A 484 11.75 1.92 29.53
C ASN A 484 10.65 2.69 30.27
N GLY A 485 9.39 2.40 29.97
CA GLY A 485 8.24 2.96 30.65
C GLY A 485 7.95 2.29 32.00
N THR A 486 8.82 1.40 32.48
CA THR A 486 8.64 0.69 33.77
C THR A 486 8.80 1.64 34.94
N GLY A 487 7.67 2.21 35.35
CA GLY A 487 7.49 3.02 36.55
C GLY A 487 6.11 3.68 36.55
N THR A 488 5.52 3.86 35.37
CA THR A 488 4.18 4.43 35.25
C THR A 488 3.16 3.30 35.11
N SER A 489 2.37 3.10 36.16
CA SER A 489 1.16 2.29 36.08
C SER A 489 0.01 3.16 35.59
N TYR A 490 -0.72 2.69 34.60
CA TYR A 490 -1.86 3.37 34.02
C TYR A 490 -3.17 2.74 34.50
N THR A 491 -4.18 3.57 34.73
CA THR A 491 -5.53 3.11 35.06
C THR A 491 -6.35 2.87 33.80
N LEU A 492 -7.13 1.79 33.78
CA LEU A 492 -8.13 1.50 32.74
C LEU A 492 -9.53 1.62 33.33
N THR A 493 -10.20 2.72 33.00
CA THR A 493 -11.60 2.96 33.37
C THR A 493 -12.50 2.40 32.27
N THR A 494 -13.48 1.58 32.65
CA THR A 494 -14.45 1.00 31.70
C THR A 494 -15.86 1.46 32.03
N THR A 495 -16.57 1.98 31.03
CA THR A 495 -17.93 2.50 31.17
C THR A 495 -18.88 1.73 30.24
N VAL A 496 -20.08 1.41 30.72
CA VAL A 496 -21.16 0.80 29.91
C VAL A 496 -22.18 1.89 29.60
N SER A 497 -22.57 2.06 28.33
CA SER A 497 -23.54 3.09 27.92
C SER A 497 -24.59 2.51 26.96
N PRO A 498 -25.90 2.54 27.31
CA PRO A 498 -26.44 2.90 28.63
C PRO A 498 -25.97 1.91 29.71
N ALA A 499 -25.95 2.31 30.97
CA ALA A 499 -25.46 1.47 32.07
C ALA A 499 -26.22 0.13 32.22
N ALA A 500 -27.50 0.09 31.85
CA ALA A 500 -28.31 -1.12 31.81
C ALA A 500 -28.03 -2.03 30.59
N GLY A 501 -27.22 -1.55 29.63
CA GLY A 501 -27.04 -2.19 28.32
C GLY A 501 -26.14 -3.42 28.32
N GLY A 502 -25.33 -3.63 29.35
CA GLY A 502 -24.41 -4.78 29.42
C GLY A 502 -23.34 -4.67 30.49
N SER A 503 -22.26 -5.42 30.31
CA SER A 503 -21.08 -5.42 31.17
C SER A 503 -19.78 -5.47 30.35
N ILE A 504 -18.66 -5.08 30.95
CA ILE A 504 -17.32 -5.20 30.38
C ILE A 504 -16.48 -6.07 31.33
N THR A 505 -15.82 -7.10 30.79
CA THR A 505 -14.77 -7.84 31.52
C THR A 505 -13.39 -7.50 30.96
N ARG A 506 -12.38 -7.55 31.84
CA ARG A 506 -10.97 -7.22 31.54
C ARG A 506 -10.10 -8.46 31.75
N SER A 507 -9.18 -8.73 30.84
CA SER A 507 -8.18 -9.80 31.00
C SER A 507 -6.81 -9.35 30.49
N PRO A 508 -5.77 -9.23 31.35
CA PRO A 508 -5.83 -9.41 32.81
C PRO A 508 -6.73 -8.36 33.50
N ASN A 509 -7.30 -8.70 34.66
CA ASN A 509 -8.08 -7.76 35.48
C ASN A 509 -7.22 -7.23 36.63
N ALA A 510 -6.81 -5.96 36.55
CA ALA A 510 -6.00 -5.29 37.57
C ALA A 510 -6.52 -3.87 37.88
N SER A 511 -6.15 -3.32 39.04
CA SER A 511 -6.46 -1.94 39.45
C SER A 511 -5.61 -0.90 38.70
N SER A 512 -4.41 -1.29 38.27
CA SER A 512 -3.55 -0.54 37.37
C SER A 512 -2.70 -1.50 36.55
N TYR A 513 -2.21 -1.02 35.42
CA TYR A 513 -1.47 -1.81 34.44
C TYR A 513 -0.13 -1.14 34.17
N THR A 514 0.95 -1.90 34.15
CA THR A 514 2.24 -1.36 33.71
C THR A 514 2.15 -0.94 32.24
N ALA A 515 2.91 0.09 31.88
CA ALA A 515 3.07 0.53 30.49
C ALA A 515 3.25 -0.66 29.53
N GLY A 516 2.54 -0.67 28.41
CA GLY A 516 2.58 -1.73 27.40
C GLY A 516 1.71 -2.95 27.68
N THR A 517 1.05 -3.06 28.85
CA THR A 517 0.15 -4.20 29.13
C THR A 517 -1.01 -4.20 28.13
N VAL A 518 -1.18 -5.30 27.40
CA VAL A 518 -2.34 -5.50 26.52
C VAL A 518 -3.49 -6.10 27.33
N VAL A 519 -4.55 -5.33 27.50
CA VAL A 519 -5.77 -5.73 28.20
C VAL A 519 -6.84 -6.09 27.19
N THR A 520 -7.31 -7.33 27.21
CA THR A 520 -8.46 -7.77 26.43
C THR A 520 -9.75 -7.33 27.12
N LEU A 521 -10.62 -6.64 26.39
CA LEU A 521 -11.92 -6.19 26.82
C LEU A 521 -13.01 -7.00 26.12
N THR A 522 -13.96 -7.52 26.89
CA THR A 522 -15.13 -8.24 26.37
C THR A 522 -16.41 -7.55 26.83
N ALA A 523 -17.21 -7.06 25.88
CA ALA A 523 -18.54 -6.52 26.11
C ALA A 523 -19.57 -7.66 26.06
N THR A 524 -20.35 -7.80 27.13
CA THR A 524 -21.47 -8.75 27.21
C THR A 524 -22.76 -7.94 27.26
N PRO A 525 -23.59 -7.92 26.19
CA PRO A 525 -24.88 -7.25 26.21
C PRO A 525 -25.81 -7.83 27.27
N ALA A 526 -26.57 -6.96 27.94
CA ALA A 526 -27.71 -7.35 28.75
C ALA A 526 -28.89 -7.73 27.83
N SER A 527 -29.87 -8.45 28.39
CA SER A 527 -31.08 -8.83 27.66
C SER A 527 -31.77 -7.60 27.04
N GLY A 528 -32.08 -7.66 25.74
CA GLY A 528 -32.73 -6.57 25.00
C GLY A 528 -31.78 -5.51 24.41
N TYR A 529 -30.46 -5.68 24.59
CA TYR A 529 -29.44 -4.78 24.05
C TYR A 529 -28.53 -5.51 23.07
N SER A 530 -28.00 -4.76 22.11
CA SER A 530 -26.92 -5.19 21.23
C SER A 530 -25.72 -4.30 21.46
N PHE A 531 -24.55 -4.91 21.57
CA PHE A 531 -23.29 -4.17 21.57
C PHE A 531 -23.13 -3.48 20.21
N THR A 532 -22.95 -2.17 20.20
CA THR A 532 -22.80 -1.37 18.97
C THR A 532 -21.37 -1.01 18.68
N GLY A 533 -20.52 -0.92 19.68
CA GLY A 533 -19.10 -0.67 19.48
C GLY A 533 -18.39 -0.14 20.70
N TRP A 534 -17.06 -0.14 20.60
CA TRP A 534 -16.17 0.46 21.58
C TRP A 534 -15.90 1.92 21.22
N SER A 535 -15.75 2.77 22.23
CA SER A 535 -15.29 4.15 22.07
C SER A 535 -14.34 4.55 23.20
N GLY A 536 -13.66 5.70 23.06
CA GLY A 536 -12.60 6.13 23.96
C GLY A 536 -11.25 5.52 23.56
N GLY A 537 -10.59 4.83 24.49
CA GLY A 537 -9.30 4.17 24.27
C GLY A 537 -9.33 2.87 23.46
N ALA A 538 -10.51 2.46 22.99
CA ALA A 538 -10.71 1.32 22.10
C ALA A 538 -11.70 1.69 20.99
N SER A 539 -11.71 0.90 19.91
CA SER A 539 -12.66 1.06 18.80
C SER A 539 -13.05 -0.28 18.19
N GLY A 540 -14.03 -0.27 17.29
CA GLY A 540 -14.52 -1.46 16.58
C GLY A 540 -15.85 -1.98 17.13
N THR A 541 -16.49 -2.84 16.33
CA THR A 541 -17.84 -3.38 16.58
C THR A 541 -17.83 -4.83 17.07
N ASN A 542 -16.66 -5.45 17.18
CA ASN A 542 -16.53 -6.79 17.77
C ASN A 542 -16.72 -6.73 19.29
N ALA A 543 -17.49 -7.67 19.84
CA ALA A 543 -17.73 -7.77 21.29
C ALA A 543 -16.43 -7.97 22.10
N THR A 544 -15.34 -8.38 21.47
CA THR A 544 -14.00 -8.43 22.05
C THR A 544 -13.07 -7.45 21.35
N THR A 545 -12.27 -6.72 22.12
CA THR A 545 -11.20 -5.85 21.62
C THR A 545 -10.00 -5.87 22.58
N THR A 546 -8.89 -5.26 22.22
CA THR A 546 -7.69 -5.16 23.06
C THR A 546 -7.26 -3.71 23.19
N VAL A 547 -6.77 -3.34 24.38
CA VAL A 547 -6.20 -2.00 24.66
C VAL A 547 -4.80 -2.17 25.22
N THR A 548 -3.83 -1.51 24.61
CA THR A 548 -2.47 -1.45 25.14
C THR A 548 -2.36 -0.26 26.08
N MET A 549 -2.05 -0.52 27.34
CA MET A 549 -1.99 0.49 28.40
C MET A 549 -0.69 1.28 28.32
N ASN A 550 -0.68 2.39 27.57
CA ASN A 550 0.46 3.32 27.47
C ASN A 550 0.15 4.73 28.03
N ALA A 551 -1.09 4.94 28.50
CA ALA A 551 -1.55 6.13 29.21
C ALA A 551 -2.78 5.74 30.06
N ASN A 552 -3.22 6.59 30.99
CA ASN A 552 -4.51 6.40 31.63
C ASN A 552 -5.60 6.40 30.56
N THR A 553 -6.37 5.32 30.50
CA THR A 553 -7.25 5.04 29.37
C THR A 553 -8.68 4.84 29.86
N SER A 554 -9.64 5.48 29.19
CA SER A 554 -11.06 5.27 29.45
C SER A 554 -11.71 4.65 28.22
N VAL A 555 -12.41 3.53 28.39
CA VAL A 555 -13.10 2.81 27.31
C VAL A 555 -14.58 2.72 27.63
N THR A 556 -15.42 3.04 26.65
CA THR A 556 -16.86 2.86 26.76
C THR A 556 -17.32 1.74 25.83
N ALA A 557 -18.04 0.76 26.37
CA ALA A 557 -18.84 -0.17 25.59
C ALA A 557 -20.20 0.47 25.35
N SER A 558 -20.49 0.78 24.09
CA SER A 558 -21.79 1.27 23.68
C SER A 558 -22.70 0.11 23.34
N PHE A 559 -23.92 0.19 23.84
CA PHE A 559 -25.00 -0.70 23.54
C PHE A 559 -26.15 0.14 23.01
N THR A 560 -26.85 -0.39 22.02
CA THR A 560 -28.17 0.12 21.68
C THR A 560 -29.19 -0.85 22.25
N THR A 561 -30.36 -0.34 22.64
CA THR A 561 -31.54 -1.21 22.64
C THR A 561 -31.58 -1.83 21.26
N SER A 562 -31.69 -3.15 21.17
CA SER A 562 -31.76 -3.83 19.88
C SER A 562 -32.99 -3.31 19.15
N GLY A 563 -32.80 -2.25 18.36
CA GLY A 563 -33.82 -1.67 17.50
C GLY A 563 -34.05 -2.68 16.39
N GLY A 564 -35.07 -3.48 16.56
CA GLY A 564 -35.54 -4.37 15.53
C GLY A 564 -36.78 -5.06 16.06
N GLY A 565 -37.91 -4.88 15.37
CA GLY A 565 -39.04 -5.79 15.47
C GLY A 565 -38.60 -7.20 15.10
N GLY A 566 -37.90 -7.86 16.00
CA GLY A 566 -37.69 -9.29 16.01
C GLY A 566 -38.81 -9.89 16.83
N THR A 567 -39.60 -10.74 16.20
CA THR A 567 -40.63 -11.50 16.89
C THR A 567 -40.00 -12.75 17.52
N THR A 568 -40.70 -13.29 18.51
CA THR A 568 -40.37 -14.61 19.05
C THR A 568 -41.31 -15.63 18.40
N LEU A 569 -40.73 -16.69 17.84
CA LEU A 569 -41.45 -17.87 17.39
C LEU A 569 -41.28 -18.97 18.44
N ARG A 570 -42.38 -19.49 18.97
CA ARG A 570 -42.38 -20.70 19.79
C ARG A 570 -43.01 -21.83 18.99
N ILE A 571 -42.31 -22.95 18.89
CA ILE A 571 -42.79 -24.16 18.22
C ILE A 571 -42.91 -25.26 19.27
N ASP A 572 -44.15 -25.68 19.49
CA ASP A 572 -44.51 -26.73 20.43
C ASP A 572 -44.43 -28.13 19.79
N ASP A 573 -44.67 -29.17 20.58
CA ASP A 573 -44.65 -30.58 20.18
C ASP A 573 -45.86 -31.03 19.33
N LYS A 574 -46.48 -30.09 18.62
CA LYS A 574 -47.78 -30.25 17.94
C LYS A 574 -47.77 -31.37 16.90
N SER A 575 -48.67 -32.34 17.06
CA SER A 575 -48.88 -33.40 16.07
C SER A 575 -49.68 -32.89 14.86
N GLY A 576 -49.21 -33.18 13.64
CA GLY A 576 -50.07 -33.24 12.44
C GLY A 576 -50.13 -32.03 11.50
N THR A 577 -49.22 -31.05 11.59
CA THR A 577 -49.26 -29.87 10.68
C THR A 577 -48.23 -29.89 9.54
N GLY A 578 -47.11 -30.62 9.67
CA GLY A 578 -46.03 -30.63 8.66
C GLY A 578 -45.28 -29.29 8.52
N ILE A 579 -45.50 -28.37 9.47
CA ILE A 579 -44.93 -27.02 9.53
C ILE A 579 -44.43 -26.82 10.97
N GLY A 580 -43.24 -26.23 11.13
CA GLY A 580 -42.66 -25.96 12.45
C GLY A 580 -42.03 -27.19 13.08
N TYR A 581 -42.83 -28.10 13.65
CA TYR A 581 -42.37 -29.38 14.21
C TYR A 581 -42.35 -30.46 13.13
N CYS A 582 -41.19 -31.10 12.91
CA CYS A 582 -41.02 -32.03 11.78
C CYS A 582 -40.95 -33.50 12.17
N SER A 583 -40.13 -33.83 13.15
CA SER A 583 -39.92 -35.23 13.56
C SER A 583 -39.18 -35.30 14.89
N ALA A 584 -39.40 -36.37 15.64
CA ALA A 584 -38.57 -36.75 16.77
C ALA A 584 -38.22 -38.24 16.73
N ASN A 585 -37.03 -38.59 17.18
CA ASN A 585 -36.63 -39.97 17.43
C ASN A 585 -37.00 -40.39 18.87
N GLY A 586 -38.29 -40.40 19.16
CA GLY A 586 -38.83 -40.61 20.49
C GLY A 586 -40.34 -40.66 20.47
N SER A 587 -40.95 -40.67 21.65
CA SER A 587 -42.40 -40.65 21.80
C SER A 587 -42.89 -39.32 22.37
N ARG A 588 -43.98 -38.81 21.81
CA ARG A 588 -44.78 -37.74 22.40
C ARG A 588 -45.56 -38.28 23.60
N GLN A 589 -45.40 -37.70 24.77
CA GLN A 589 -45.94 -38.20 26.05
C GLN A 589 -46.61 -37.08 26.84
N ASN A 590 -47.48 -37.44 27.79
CA ASN A 590 -48.20 -36.51 28.69
C ASN A 590 -48.24 -37.00 30.14
N SER A 591 -47.37 -37.95 30.51
CA SER A 591 -47.39 -38.59 31.83
C SER A 591 -46.96 -37.68 32.99
N TYR A 592 -46.36 -36.52 32.68
CA TYR A 592 -45.97 -35.50 33.65
C TYR A 592 -46.69 -34.19 33.36
N THR A 593 -47.26 -33.59 34.40
CA THR A 593 -48.03 -32.35 34.31
C THR A 593 -47.10 -31.13 34.15
N GLY A 594 -47.64 -30.03 33.61
CA GLY A 594 -46.95 -28.73 33.52
C GLY A 594 -46.25 -28.42 32.20
N ALA A 595 -46.22 -29.37 31.26
CA ALA A 595 -45.82 -29.12 29.87
C ALA A 595 -46.80 -28.14 29.21
N ASP A 596 -46.29 -27.28 28.31
CA ASP A 596 -47.14 -26.36 27.54
C ASP A 596 -47.95 -27.20 26.56
N GLY A 597 -49.23 -26.88 26.34
CA GLY A 597 -50.11 -27.74 25.54
C GLY A 597 -50.34 -29.18 26.10
N GLY A 598 -49.76 -29.52 27.26
CA GLY A 598 -49.97 -30.78 27.99
C GLY A 598 -49.14 -31.98 27.52
N TYR A 599 -48.21 -31.80 26.58
CA TYR A 599 -47.39 -32.90 26.05
C TYR A 599 -45.93 -32.47 25.88
N TYR A 600 -45.04 -33.45 25.79
CA TYR A 600 -43.62 -33.24 25.55
C TYR A 600 -43.04 -34.40 24.74
N ILE A 601 -41.86 -34.19 24.19
CA ILE A 601 -41.09 -35.23 23.51
C ILE A 601 -40.10 -35.88 24.47
N ASN A 602 -40.26 -37.19 24.64
CA ASN A 602 -39.29 -38.05 25.30
C ASN A 602 -38.46 -38.78 24.23
N LEU A 603 -37.19 -38.42 24.09
CA LEU A 603 -36.27 -39.04 23.13
C LEU A 603 -35.88 -40.45 23.59
N SER A 604 -35.63 -41.35 22.63
CA SER A 604 -35.10 -42.67 22.96
C SER A 604 -33.69 -42.57 23.56
N ASN A 605 -33.38 -43.40 24.56
CA ASN A 605 -32.11 -43.42 25.30
C ASN A 605 -30.95 -44.01 24.47
N SER A 606 -30.61 -43.36 23.36
CA SER A 606 -29.56 -43.76 22.43
C SER A 606 -28.83 -42.51 21.92
N SER A 607 -27.62 -42.68 21.39
CA SER A 607 -26.91 -41.58 20.71
C SER A 607 -27.54 -41.30 19.34
N GLY A 608 -27.44 -40.05 18.89
CA GLY A 608 -27.94 -39.61 17.57
C GLY A 608 -29.47 -39.46 17.49
N GLN A 609 -30.19 -39.61 18.60
CA GLN A 609 -31.64 -39.37 18.65
C GLN A 609 -31.90 -37.88 18.77
N GLY A 610 -32.87 -37.34 18.03
CA GLY A 610 -33.09 -35.90 18.04
C GLY A 610 -34.48 -35.46 17.62
N ILE A 611 -34.75 -34.18 17.86
CA ILE A 611 -35.97 -33.48 17.45
C ILE A 611 -35.58 -32.48 16.36
N THR A 612 -36.34 -32.43 15.28
CA THR A 612 -36.10 -31.54 14.15
C THR A 612 -37.28 -30.59 13.97
N TRP A 613 -36.96 -29.31 13.86
CA TRP A 613 -37.90 -28.22 13.58
C TRP A 613 -37.51 -27.51 12.27
N ALA A 614 -38.50 -26.96 11.57
CA ALA A 614 -38.34 -26.13 10.39
C ALA A 614 -38.79 -24.69 10.68
N VAL A 615 -37.88 -23.72 10.43
CA VAL A 615 -38.08 -22.31 10.73
C VAL A 615 -37.73 -21.46 9.51
N SER A 616 -38.55 -20.48 9.17
CA SER A 616 -38.24 -19.47 8.17
C SER A 616 -37.73 -18.20 8.85
N ALA A 617 -36.51 -17.79 8.54
CA ALA A 617 -35.86 -16.59 9.03
C ALA A 617 -36.17 -15.41 8.09
N GLY A 618 -36.70 -14.30 8.61
CA GLY A 618 -37.07 -13.13 7.81
C GLY A 618 -35.86 -12.44 7.15
N ALA A 619 -34.67 -12.61 7.74
CA ALA A 619 -33.39 -12.21 7.16
C ALA A 619 -32.27 -13.16 7.62
N ALA A 620 -31.17 -13.22 6.86
CA ALA A 620 -29.97 -13.92 7.30
C ALA A 620 -29.33 -13.19 8.47
N GLY A 621 -28.90 -13.91 9.51
CA GLY A 621 -28.36 -13.29 10.72
C GLY A 621 -28.32 -14.23 11.92
N THR A 622 -28.04 -13.66 13.09
CA THR A 622 -27.99 -14.40 14.36
C THR A 622 -29.39 -14.47 14.99
N TYR A 623 -29.81 -15.68 15.35
CA TYR A 623 -31.04 -15.97 16.08
C TYR A 623 -30.67 -16.68 17.38
N ASN A 624 -31.49 -16.53 18.42
CA ASN A 624 -31.28 -17.22 19.70
C ASN A 624 -32.29 -18.35 19.87
N LEU A 625 -31.78 -19.54 20.16
CA LEU A 625 -32.57 -20.73 20.47
C LEU A 625 -32.65 -20.94 21.97
N ARG A 626 -33.81 -21.35 22.47
CA ARG A 626 -34.00 -21.81 23.84
C ARG A 626 -35.00 -22.96 23.86
N TRP A 627 -34.79 -23.94 24.72
CA TRP A 627 -35.73 -25.04 24.91
C TRP A 627 -36.36 -24.96 26.29
N ARG A 628 -37.66 -25.26 26.37
CA ARG A 628 -38.31 -25.61 27.63
C ARG A 628 -38.23 -27.11 27.82
N TYR A 629 -37.87 -27.53 29.03
CA TYR A 629 -37.55 -28.92 29.30
C TYR A 629 -37.80 -29.29 30.77
N SER A 630 -37.86 -30.60 31.01
CA SER A 630 -37.73 -31.20 32.35
C SER A 630 -36.63 -32.26 32.33
N ASN A 631 -35.88 -32.39 33.42
CA ASN A 631 -34.82 -33.39 33.55
C ASN A 631 -34.66 -33.82 35.01
N ALA A 632 -35.37 -34.87 35.46
CA ALA A 632 -35.17 -35.42 36.80
C ALA A 632 -34.36 -36.73 36.80
N GLY A 633 -33.58 -36.97 35.75
CA GLY A 633 -32.72 -38.14 35.63
C GLY A 633 -31.61 -38.21 36.70
N SER A 634 -30.84 -39.30 36.68
CA SER A 634 -29.78 -39.55 37.68
C SER A 634 -28.58 -38.59 37.57
N GLN A 635 -28.36 -37.97 36.41
CA GLN A 635 -27.25 -37.07 36.14
C GLN A 635 -27.53 -35.62 36.55
N SER A 636 -26.49 -34.85 36.89
CA SER A 636 -26.62 -33.42 37.24
C SER A 636 -27.03 -32.54 36.06
N ALA A 637 -26.74 -32.97 34.83
CA ALA A 637 -27.26 -32.42 33.58
C ALA A 637 -27.18 -33.48 32.48
N THR A 638 -28.00 -33.33 31.45
CA THR A 638 -27.84 -34.06 30.18
C THR A 638 -27.43 -33.09 29.08
N THR A 639 -26.79 -33.56 28.00
CA THR A 639 -26.31 -32.68 26.93
C THR A 639 -26.69 -33.19 25.53
N ALA A 640 -26.86 -32.25 24.61
CA ALA A 640 -27.14 -32.52 23.20
C ALA A 640 -26.40 -31.51 22.31
N ARG A 641 -26.06 -31.91 21.08
CA ARG A 641 -25.55 -30.99 20.06
C ARG A 641 -26.70 -30.35 19.28
N VAL A 642 -26.43 -29.21 18.66
CA VAL A 642 -27.39 -28.51 17.79
C VAL A 642 -26.84 -28.49 16.37
N LEU A 643 -27.66 -28.92 15.42
CA LEU A 643 -27.38 -28.83 14.00
C LEU A 643 -28.33 -27.84 13.34
N VAL A 644 -27.80 -26.99 12.45
CA VAL A 644 -28.57 -26.13 11.56
C VAL A 644 -28.27 -26.55 10.12
N ASN A 645 -29.31 -26.89 9.36
CA ASN A 645 -29.23 -27.38 7.99
C ASN A 645 -28.24 -28.56 7.83
N GLY A 646 -28.21 -29.45 8.83
CA GLY A 646 -27.33 -30.61 8.87
C GLY A 646 -25.90 -30.35 9.37
N VAL A 647 -25.53 -29.09 9.64
CA VAL A 647 -24.21 -28.70 10.14
C VAL A 647 -24.25 -28.49 11.64
N GLN A 648 -23.35 -29.11 12.39
CA GLN A 648 -23.21 -28.85 13.83
C GLN A 648 -22.79 -27.39 14.08
N VAL A 649 -23.66 -26.63 14.74
CA VAL A 649 -23.40 -25.22 15.12
C VAL A 649 -23.12 -25.05 16.60
N ASN A 650 -23.51 -26.03 17.43
CA ASN A 650 -23.16 -26.08 18.84
C ASN A 650 -22.86 -27.52 19.23
N ALA A 651 -21.70 -27.76 19.84
CA ALA A 651 -21.24 -29.10 20.23
C ALA A 651 -21.90 -29.61 21.52
N SER A 652 -22.40 -28.73 22.38
CA SER A 652 -22.99 -29.11 23.67
C SER A 652 -23.92 -28.03 24.24
N VAL A 653 -25.19 -28.39 24.34
CA VAL A 653 -26.24 -27.67 25.07
C VAL A 653 -26.55 -28.45 26.32
N ALA A 654 -26.45 -27.80 27.48
CA ALA A 654 -26.74 -28.43 28.76
C ALA A 654 -28.22 -28.28 29.15
N PHE A 655 -28.77 -29.37 29.69
CA PHE A 655 -30.09 -29.47 30.31
C PHE A 655 -29.91 -29.86 31.78
N PRO A 656 -29.59 -28.90 32.68
CA PRO A 656 -29.42 -29.15 34.11
C PRO A 656 -30.62 -29.85 34.75
N LYS A 657 -30.35 -30.65 35.80
CA LYS A 657 -31.36 -31.39 36.55
C LYS A 657 -32.42 -30.45 37.15
N THR A 658 -33.69 -30.76 36.93
CA THR A 658 -34.86 -30.15 37.55
C THR A 658 -35.24 -30.91 38.83
N ALA A 659 -36.02 -30.28 39.71
CA ALA A 659 -36.42 -30.90 40.98
C ALA A 659 -37.25 -32.19 40.80
N THR A 660 -38.18 -32.19 39.84
CA THR A 660 -39.01 -33.35 39.46
C THR A 660 -39.28 -33.35 37.95
N TRP A 661 -39.80 -34.46 37.42
CA TRP A 661 -40.22 -34.56 36.01
C TRP A 661 -41.46 -33.69 35.68
N SER A 662 -42.18 -33.19 36.69
CA SER A 662 -43.24 -32.18 36.53
C SER A 662 -42.72 -30.74 36.72
N THR A 663 -41.43 -30.56 36.96
CA THR A 663 -40.79 -29.24 37.06
C THR A 663 -40.18 -28.88 35.72
N TRP A 664 -40.69 -27.82 35.10
CA TRP A 664 -40.28 -27.35 33.78
C TRP A 664 -39.51 -26.04 33.88
N THR A 665 -38.38 -25.98 33.21
CA THR A 665 -37.54 -24.78 33.13
C THR A 665 -37.04 -24.60 31.70
N THR A 666 -36.20 -23.61 31.46
CA THR A 666 -35.63 -23.36 30.15
C THR A 666 -34.12 -23.34 30.16
N THR A 667 -33.50 -23.75 29.06
CA THR A 667 -32.06 -23.62 28.87
C THR A 667 -31.63 -22.14 28.84
N ALA A 668 -30.32 -21.88 28.90
CA ALA A 668 -29.80 -20.60 28.43
C ALA A 668 -30.12 -20.40 26.93
N GLN A 669 -30.15 -19.14 26.49
CA GLN A 669 -30.25 -18.83 25.06
C GLN A 669 -28.96 -19.19 24.32
N ILE A 670 -29.11 -19.74 23.12
CA ILE A 670 -27.99 -20.21 22.30
C ILE A 670 -28.00 -19.48 20.96
N PRO A 671 -26.98 -18.66 20.67
CA PRO A 671 -26.91 -17.96 19.39
C PRO A 671 -26.56 -18.95 18.28
N VAL A 672 -27.31 -18.90 17.19
CA VAL A 672 -27.06 -19.63 15.95
C VAL A 672 -27.20 -18.70 14.75
N THR A 673 -26.46 -18.95 13.69
CA THR A 673 -26.64 -18.21 12.43
C THR A 673 -27.64 -18.96 11.54
N LEU A 674 -28.73 -18.29 11.16
CA LEU A 674 -29.68 -18.77 10.17
C LEU A 674 -29.50 -18.02 8.85
N VAL A 675 -29.75 -18.70 7.73
CA VAL A 675 -29.85 -18.04 6.42
C VAL A 675 -31.26 -17.50 6.22
N ALA A 676 -31.44 -16.49 5.38
CA ALA A 676 -32.78 -15.98 5.04
C ALA A 676 -33.63 -17.10 4.41
N GLY A 677 -34.91 -17.18 4.79
CA GLY A 677 -35.82 -18.26 4.37
C GLY A 677 -35.71 -19.51 5.25
N ALA A 678 -36.04 -20.67 4.69
CA ALA A 678 -36.19 -21.92 5.45
C ALA A 678 -34.87 -22.51 5.97
N ASN A 679 -34.90 -22.94 7.23
CA ASN A 679 -33.82 -23.60 7.97
C ASN A 679 -34.37 -24.84 8.70
N LYS A 680 -33.55 -25.88 8.85
CA LYS A 680 -33.81 -27.05 9.72
C LYS A 680 -32.92 -26.97 10.95
N ILE A 681 -33.53 -26.95 12.12
CA ILE A 681 -32.85 -26.97 13.42
C ILE A 681 -33.05 -28.35 14.02
N ARG A 682 -31.97 -29.03 14.41
CA ARG A 682 -32.02 -30.35 15.05
C ARG A 682 -31.28 -30.31 16.39
N LEU A 683 -31.98 -30.66 17.46
CA LEU A 683 -31.39 -30.97 18.77
C LEU A 683 -31.12 -32.48 18.80
N GLU A 684 -29.88 -32.89 19.03
CA GLU A 684 -29.46 -34.29 18.89
C GLU A 684 -28.60 -34.77 20.06
N THR A 685 -29.00 -35.86 20.68
CA THR A 685 -28.27 -36.55 21.75
C THR A 685 -26.93 -37.08 21.24
N THR A 686 -25.90 -37.02 22.08
CA THR A 686 -24.55 -37.46 21.72
C THR A 686 -24.14 -38.76 22.42
N VAL A 687 -24.89 -39.18 23.44
CA VAL A 687 -24.60 -40.36 24.26
C VAL A 687 -25.86 -41.21 24.46
N SER A 688 -25.67 -42.50 24.72
CA SER A 688 -26.76 -43.46 24.97
C SER A 688 -27.18 -43.49 26.44
N SER A 689 -27.78 -42.39 26.91
CA SER A 689 -28.31 -42.26 28.28
C SER A 689 -29.69 -41.61 28.29
N GLU A 690 -30.38 -41.68 29.44
CA GLU A 690 -31.58 -40.88 29.69
C GLU A 690 -31.30 -39.39 29.39
N PHE A 691 -32.22 -38.74 28.67
CA PHE A 691 -32.12 -37.35 28.24
C PHE A 691 -33.29 -36.51 28.78
N ALA A 692 -33.13 -35.19 28.75
CA ALA A 692 -34.21 -34.28 29.11
C ALA A 692 -35.45 -34.45 28.23
N MET A 693 -36.63 -34.29 28.83
CA MET A 693 -37.90 -34.21 28.11
C MET A 693 -38.06 -32.80 27.55
N ILE A 694 -38.31 -32.69 26.25
CA ILE A 694 -38.37 -31.40 25.54
C ILE A 694 -39.81 -31.04 25.26
N ASP A 695 -40.23 -29.89 25.77
CA ASP A 695 -41.57 -29.33 25.60
C ASP A 695 -41.62 -28.56 24.27
N TRP A 696 -41.09 -27.34 24.25
CA TRP A 696 -41.01 -26.51 23.05
C TRP A 696 -39.60 -25.95 22.78
N ILE A 697 -39.40 -25.47 21.55
CA ILE A 697 -38.30 -24.59 21.17
C ILE A 697 -38.83 -23.17 20.97
N GLU A 698 -38.04 -22.19 21.39
CA GLU A 698 -38.25 -20.77 21.17
C GLU A 698 -37.08 -20.21 20.35
N ILE A 699 -37.43 -19.48 19.29
CA ILE A 699 -36.50 -18.85 18.36
C ILE A 699 -36.80 -17.35 18.36
N SER A 700 -35.84 -16.55 18.80
CA SER A 700 -35.94 -15.09 18.71
C SER A 700 -34.95 -14.53 17.69
N GLY A 701 -35.42 -13.60 16.87
CA GLY A 701 -34.63 -12.93 15.82
C GLY A 701 -35.53 -12.21 14.84
N THR A 702 -35.05 -11.92 13.62
CA THR A 702 -35.77 -11.12 12.63
C THR A 702 -36.95 -11.90 12.02
N ASN A 703 -38.17 -11.62 12.51
CA ASN A 703 -39.44 -12.20 12.02
C ASN A 703 -39.42 -13.73 11.78
N PRO A 704 -38.99 -14.57 12.74
CA PRO A 704 -39.05 -16.01 12.59
C PRO A 704 -40.52 -16.46 12.44
N THR A 705 -40.77 -17.36 11.50
CA THR A 705 -42.08 -18.01 11.29
C THR A 705 -41.89 -19.52 11.13
N GLU A 706 -42.93 -20.32 11.40
CA GLU A 706 -42.85 -21.76 11.14
C GLU A 706 -42.66 -22.01 9.64
N ALA A 707 -41.73 -22.90 9.26
CA ALA A 707 -41.53 -23.31 7.88
C ALA A 707 -42.07 -24.73 7.64
N SER A 708 -42.38 -25.04 6.38
CA SER A 708 -42.71 -26.41 5.97
C SER A 708 -41.52 -27.35 6.20
N CYS A 709 -41.79 -28.54 6.74
CA CYS A 709 -40.76 -29.55 7.01
C CYS A 709 -40.12 -30.14 5.74
N SER A 710 -40.80 -30.02 4.60
CA SER A 710 -40.30 -30.39 3.28
C SER A 710 -39.58 -29.25 2.56
N ALA A 711 -39.50 -28.04 3.13
CA ALA A 711 -38.82 -26.92 2.50
C ALA A 711 -37.32 -27.20 2.30
N ALA A 712 -36.80 -26.81 1.14
CA ALA A 712 -35.37 -26.84 0.85
C ALA A 712 -34.66 -25.81 1.76
N THR A 713 -33.64 -26.25 2.50
CA THR A 713 -32.87 -25.38 3.40
C THR A 713 -31.81 -24.63 2.62
N GLY A 714 -31.58 -23.35 2.93
CA GLY A 714 -30.47 -22.62 2.33
C GLY A 714 -29.11 -23.20 2.79
N SER A 715 -28.21 -23.40 1.84
CA SER A 715 -26.88 -23.97 2.04
C SER A 715 -25.94 -22.95 2.69
N ARG A 716 -25.41 -23.29 3.89
CA ARG A 716 -24.37 -22.51 4.57
C ARG A 716 -22.99 -23.06 4.17
N MET A 717 -22.07 -22.17 3.81
CA MET A 717 -20.67 -22.47 3.51
C MET A 717 -20.00 -23.15 4.72
N ALA A 718 -19.41 -24.33 4.50
CA ALA A 718 -18.68 -25.08 5.52
C ALA A 718 -17.29 -24.48 5.80
N THR A 719 -16.85 -24.66 7.03
CA THR A 719 -15.68 -24.11 7.73
C THR A 719 -14.32 -24.50 7.13
N GLU A 720 -13.38 -23.53 7.09
CA GLU A 720 -11.97 -23.68 6.72
C GLU A 720 -11.22 -24.53 7.78
N THR A 721 -10.47 -25.55 7.35
CA THR A 721 -9.55 -26.33 8.22
C THR A 721 -8.10 -26.06 7.81
N PRO A 722 -7.16 -25.78 8.72
CA PRO A 722 -5.74 -25.69 8.39
C PRO A 722 -5.22 -27.05 7.91
N VAL A 723 -4.56 -27.08 6.76
CA VAL A 723 -3.84 -28.27 6.30
C VAL A 723 -2.47 -28.25 6.95
N THR A 724 -2.24 -29.12 7.93
CA THR A 724 -0.90 -29.53 8.31
C THR A 724 -0.34 -30.43 7.20
N GLN A 725 0.85 -30.07 6.71
CA GLN A 725 1.74 -30.88 5.88
C GLN A 725 1.54 -30.79 4.34
N VAL A 726 2.09 -29.75 3.71
CA VAL A 726 2.92 -29.87 2.48
C VAL A 726 3.97 -28.75 2.52
N ASP A 727 5.22 -29.13 2.31
CA ASP A 727 6.41 -28.27 2.27
C ASP A 727 6.51 -27.48 0.94
N MET A 728 7.25 -26.36 1.00
CA MET A 728 7.86 -25.54 -0.04
C MET A 728 7.15 -24.24 -0.47
N LEU A 729 7.97 -23.18 -0.48
CA LEU A 729 7.73 -21.83 -0.99
C LEU A 729 6.98 -21.79 -2.34
N HIS A 730 6.06 -20.83 -2.49
CA HIS A 730 5.31 -20.52 -3.73
C HIS A 730 4.60 -21.71 -4.39
N SER A 731 3.46 -22.13 -3.82
CA SER A 731 2.53 -22.96 -4.58
C SER A 731 1.84 -22.11 -5.66
N ALA A 732 2.09 -22.41 -6.94
CA ALA A 732 1.36 -21.80 -8.05
C ALA A 732 -0.16 -22.04 -7.85
N PRO A 733 -1.04 -21.05 -8.05
CA PRO A 733 -2.46 -21.23 -7.81
C PRO A 733 -3.05 -22.38 -8.64
N GLN A 734 -3.86 -23.23 -8.01
CA GLN A 734 -4.46 -24.41 -8.63
C GLN A 734 -5.91 -24.59 -8.20
N VAL A 735 -6.75 -25.17 -9.07
CA VAL A 735 -8.14 -25.56 -8.75
C VAL A 735 -8.33 -27.05 -9.06
N LEU A 736 -8.73 -27.82 -8.04
CA LEU A 736 -8.77 -29.29 -8.10
C LEU A 736 -10.04 -29.82 -7.39
N PRO A 737 -10.73 -30.86 -7.90
CA PRO A 737 -10.50 -31.47 -9.20
C PRO A 737 -10.94 -30.55 -10.33
N ASN A 738 -10.23 -30.60 -11.44
CA ASN A 738 -10.65 -30.00 -12.71
C ASN A 738 -10.47 -31.07 -13.79
N PRO A 739 -11.56 -31.66 -14.32
CA PRO A 739 -12.96 -31.24 -14.18
C PRO A 739 -13.58 -31.56 -12.81
N THR A 740 -14.67 -30.87 -12.45
CA THR A 740 -15.43 -31.10 -11.21
C THR A 740 -16.87 -31.51 -11.47
N THR A 741 -17.44 -32.28 -10.55
CA THR A 741 -18.86 -32.68 -10.53
C THR A 741 -19.68 -31.90 -9.50
N GLY A 742 -19.13 -30.87 -8.86
CA GLY A 742 -19.92 -29.99 -8.00
C GLY A 742 -19.12 -29.02 -7.15
N VAL A 743 -18.05 -29.48 -6.50
CA VAL A 743 -17.18 -28.61 -5.67
C VAL A 743 -15.73 -28.84 -6.05
N SER A 744 -14.97 -27.75 -6.12
CA SER A 744 -13.52 -27.79 -6.26
C SER A 744 -12.84 -27.05 -5.13
N THR A 745 -11.55 -27.29 -4.96
CA THR A 745 -10.69 -26.60 -4.00
C THR A 745 -9.71 -25.73 -4.76
N LEU A 746 -9.83 -24.42 -4.59
CA LEU A 746 -8.84 -23.43 -4.97
C LEU A 746 -7.70 -23.46 -3.95
N ARG A 747 -6.44 -23.49 -4.39
CA ARG A 747 -5.24 -23.36 -3.56
C ARG A 747 -4.42 -22.16 -4.04
N PHE A 748 -3.92 -21.34 -3.13
CA PHE A 748 -3.03 -20.20 -3.46
C PHE A 748 -2.18 -19.78 -2.26
N GLY A 749 -1.01 -19.20 -2.53
CA GLY A 749 -0.11 -18.62 -1.53
C GLY A 749 -0.19 -17.10 -1.47
N VAL A 750 0.10 -16.54 -0.29
CA VAL A 750 0.23 -15.09 -0.03
C VAL A 750 1.56 -14.86 0.68
N SER A 751 2.41 -13.97 0.14
CA SER A 751 3.76 -13.71 0.65
C SER A 751 3.83 -12.66 1.77
N GLY A 752 2.79 -11.83 1.89
CA GLY A 752 2.68 -10.71 2.83
C GLY A 752 1.27 -10.60 3.40
N TRP A 753 1.02 -9.63 4.28
CA TRP A 753 -0.35 -9.25 4.60
C TRP A 753 -0.96 -8.53 3.41
N GLU A 754 -1.85 -9.20 2.68
CA GLU A 754 -2.39 -8.69 1.42
C GLU A 754 -3.90 -8.86 1.36
N LYS A 755 -4.60 -7.85 0.83
CA LYS A 755 -6.02 -7.99 0.49
C LYS A 755 -6.14 -8.86 -0.75
N VAL A 756 -6.83 -10.00 -0.62
CA VAL A 756 -7.08 -10.94 -1.72
C VAL A 756 -8.56 -10.95 -2.06
N MET A 757 -8.86 -10.72 -3.34
CA MET A 757 -10.21 -10.85 -3.89
C MET A 757 -10.27 -12.04 -4.85
N VAL A 758 -11.15 -13.00 -4.56
CA VAL A 758 -11.38 -14.19 -5.38
C VAL A 758 -12.79 -14.15 -5.92
N ASN A 759 -12.95 -14.18 -7.25
CA ASN A 759 -14.25 -14.12 -7.93
C ASN A 759 -14.43 -15.30 -8.88
N LEU A 760 -15.66 -15.78 -9.02
CA LEU A 760 -16.08 -16.79 -9.99
C LEU A 760 -16.87 -16.12 -11.11
N TYR A 761 -16.52 -16.40 -12.37
CA TYR A 761 -17.14 -15.88 -13.58
C TYR A 761 -17.63 -17.02 -14.48
N SER A 762 -18.72 -16.78 -15.21
CA SER A 762 -19.11 -17.64 -16.35
C SER A 762 -18.20 -17.42 -17.56
N ALA A 763 -18.29 -18.31 -18.55
CA ALA A 763 -17.49 -18.26 -19.77
C ALA A 763 -17.65 -16.97 -20.60
N ASP A 764 -18.79 -16.28 -20.46
CA ASP A 764 -19.09 -14.98 -21.09
C ASP A 764 -18.57 -13.77 -20.30
N GLY A 765 -17.86 -13.99 -19.19
CA GLY A 765 -17.28 -12.92 -18.37
C GLY A 765 -18.23 -12.30 -17.33
N ARG A 766 -19.45 -12.82 -17.15
CA ARG A 766 -20.37 -12.35 -16.10
C ARG A 766 -19.94 -12.85 -14.73
N LEU A 767 -19.91 -11.94 -13.74
CA LEU A 767 -19.62 -12.29 -12.35
C LEU A 767 -20.74 -13.17 -11.78
N ILE A 768 -20.41 -14.37 -11.30
CA ILE A 768 -21.32 -15.30 -10.64
C ILE A 768 -21.37 -15.01 -9.14
N ARG A 769 -20.19 -14.95 -8.49
CA ARG A 769 -20.06 -14.65 -7.06
C ARG A 769 -18.63 -14.28 -6.67
N THR A 770 -18.50 -13.56 -5.57
CA THR A 770 -17.23 -13.35 -4.86
C THR A 770 -17.04 -14.45 -3.82
N ILE A 771 -15.96 -15.22 -3.93
CA ILE A 771 -15.58 -16.32 -3.05
C ILE A 771 -14.84 -15.79 -1.81
N ALA A 772 -13.97 -14.78 -2.00
CA ALA A 772 -13.25 -14.12 -0.90
C ALA A 772 -12.99 -12.64 -1.22
N ASN A 773 -13.03 -11.79 -0.20
CA ASN A 773 -12.63 -10.37 -0.28
C ASN A 773 -12.17 -9.91 1.11
N LYS A 774 -11.00 -10.39 1.54
CA LYS A 774 -10.45 -10.17 2.89
C LYS A 774 -8.94 -10.00 2.84
N VAL A 775 -8.36 -9.54 3.93
CA VAL A 775 -6.91 -9.55 4.13
C VAL A 775 -6.49 -10.96 4.57
N PHE A 776 -5.51 -11.53 3.89
CA PHE A 776 -4.88 -12.79 4.25
C PHE A 776 -3.51 -12.48 4.86
N SER A 777 -3.14 -13.22 5.91
CA SER A 777 -1.78 -13.18 6.44
C SER A 777 -0.83 -13.92 5.49
N PRO A 778 0.50 -13.82 5.66
CA PRO A 778 1.42 -14.66 4.91
C PRO A 778 1.11 -16.15 5.14
N GLY A 779 0.98 -16.94 4.08
CA GLY A 779 0.65 -18.36 4.18
C GLY A 779 0.04 -18.96 2.91
N ASN A 780 -0.24 -20.27 2.95
CA ASN A 780 -0.96 -20.99 1.90
C ASN A 780 -2.40 -21.20 2.32
N TYR A 781 -3.34 -20.98 1.41
CA TYR A 781 -4.77 -21.02 1.66
C TYR A 781 -5.47 -21.97 0.70
N THR A 782 -6.56 -22.56 1.20
CA THR A 782 -7.50 -23.30 0.37
C THR A 782 -8.90 -22.72 0.50
N LEU A 783 -9.60 -22.55 -0.62
CA LEU A 783 -10.98 -22.05 -0.67
C LEU A 783 -11.85 -22.99 -1.49
N PRO A 784 -13.04 -23.39 -1.01
CA PRO A 784 -13.97 -24.15 -1.83
C PRO A 784 -14.56 -23.26 -2.93
N VAL A 785 -14.68 -23.82 -4.13
CA VAL A 785 -15.41 -23.26 -5.26
C VAL A 785 -16.58 -24.18 -5.53
N ASP A 786 -17.76 -23.78 -5.07
CA ASP A 786 -19.00 -24.50 -5.33
C ASP A 786 -19.50 -24.18 -6.75
N TYR A 787 -20.12 -25.15 -7.41
CA TYR A 787 -20.77 -25.05 -8.73
C TYR A 787 -22.25 -25.45 -8.66
N ALA A 788 -22.79 -25.70 -7.46
CA ALA A 788 -24.20 -26.01 -7.27
C ALA A 788 -25.11 -24.92 -7.86
N GLY A 789 -26.13 -25.37 -8.60
CA GLY A 789 -27.08 -24.49 -9.29
C GLY A 789 -26.56 -23.82 -10.57
N LEU A 790 -25.31 -24.07 -10.97
CA LEU A 790 -24.77 -23.60 -12.24
C LEU A 790 -25.04 -24.61 -13.37
N GLN A 791 -24.97 -24.19 -14.63
CA GLN A 791 -25.09 -25.09 -15.78
C GLN A 791 -23.73 -25.78 -16.06
N LYS A 792 -23.75 -26.98 -16.64
CA LYS A 792 -22.52 -27.62 -17.13
C LYS A 792 -21.77 -26.69 -18.09
N GLY A 793 -20.46 -26.52 -17.90
CA GLY A 793 -19.69 -25.55 -18.68
C GLY A 793 -18.35 -25.16 -18.06
N ILE A 794 -17.69 -24.21 -18.72
CA ILE A 794 -16.41 -23.65 -18.28
C ILE A 794 -16.66 -22.42 -17.41
N TYR A 795 -15.92 -22.34 -16.30
CA TYR A 795 -15.94 -21.22 -15.38
C TYR A 795 -14.53 -20.72 -15.11
N PHE A 796 -14.41 -19.40 -14.88
CA PHE A 796 -13.14 -18.75 -14.60
C PHE A 796 -13.09 -18.26 -13.15
N ILE A 797 -11.99 -18.52 -12.48
CA ILE A 797 -11.71 -18.03 -11.12
C ILE A 797 -10.59 -17.00 -11.23
N THR A 798 -10.84 -15.78 -10.76
CA THR A 798 -9.81 -14.74 -10.71
C THR A 798 -9.36 -14.52 -9.27
N ILE A 799 -8.05 -14.49 -9.04
CA ILE A 799 -7.42 -14.08 -7.78
C ILE A 799 -6.74 -12.74 -8.02
N ASN A 800 -7.10 -11.72 -7.26
CA ASN A 800 -6.44 -10.41 -7.28
C ASN A 800 -5.76 -10.17 -5.92
N ASN A 801 -4.44 -9.97 -5.91
CA ASN A 801 -3.66 -9.64 -4.70
C ASN A 801 -2.57 -8.60 -5.00
N GLY A 802 -2.65 -7.43 -4.37
CA GLY A 802 -1.56 -6.44 -4.37
C GLY A 802 -1.02 -6.00 -5.75
N GLY A 803 -1.84 -6.04 -6.81
CA GLY A 803 -1.44 -5.70 -8.18
C GLY A 803 -1.18 -6.89 -9.12
N ARG A 804 -1.18 -8.13 -8.60
CA ARG A 804 -1.13 -9.36 -9.41
C ARG A 804 -2.55 -9.91 -9.63
N ARG A 805 -2.83 -10.32 -10.87
CA ARG A 805 -4.08 -11.00 -11.26
C ARG A 805 -3.76 -12.37 -11.83
N THR A 806 -4.28 -13.42 -11.19
CA THR A 806 -4.21 -14.81 -11.68
C THR A 806 -5.59 -15.26 -12.13
N VAL A 807 -5.67 -15.95 -13.28
CA VAL A 807 -6.92 -16.52 -13.79
C VAL A 807 -6.76 -18.03 -13.91
N LEU A 808 -7.68 -18.78 -13.31
CA LEU A 808 -7.74 -20.23 -13.39
C LEU A 808 -9.04 -20.65 -14.07
N GLN A 809 -8.98 -21.72 -14.83
CA GLN A 809 -10.14 -22.31 -15.50
C GLN A 809 -10.56 -23.58 -14.76
N ASN A 810 -11.86 -23.84 -14.65
CA ASN A 810 -12.38 -25.11 -14.19
C ASN A 810 -13.61 -25.54 -14.99
N MET A 811 -13.68 -26.83 -15.34
CA MET A 811 -14.80 -27.40 -16.10
C MET A 811 -15.77 -28.12 -15.16
N PHE A 812 -17.03 -27.69 -15.15
CA PHE A 812 -18.11 -28.33 -14.39
C PHE A 812 -18.91 -29.26 -15.32
N VAL A 813 -18.96 -30.56 -14.98
CA VAL A 813 -19.43 -31.63 -15.88
C VAL A 813 -20.63 -32.44 -15.38
N ARG A 814 -21.28 -32.05 -14.28
CA ARG A 814 -22.41 -32.80 -13.70
C ARG A 814 -23.74 -32.55 -14.41
#